data_AF-A0A381TD81-F1
#
_entry.id   AF-A0A381TD81-F1
#
_cell.length_a   1.000
_cell.length_b   1.000
_cell.length_c   1.000
_cell.angle_alpha   90.00
_cell.angle_beta   90.00
_cell.angle_gamma   90.00
#
_symmetry.space_group_name_H-M   'P 1'
#
loop_
_entity.id
_entity.type
_entity.pdbx_description
1 polymer ?
#
loop_
_entity_poly.entity_id
_entity_poly.type
_entity_poly.pdbx_seq_one_letter_code
_entity_poly.pdbx_strand_id
1 'polypeptide(L)'
;MMRSTLPRAPANPTPYVRVRRWWVQIVLAVFVAASVAASPTFWRISTQAEFLEGDISSLTIDADGHLGLGPVTDEFFDTTAPVLWSLAAASDGALWAGSGSDGRLYRVTPEGREETIFEADETDIYTISSGRDGAVFAASSPEGRVYRVDRNGGVTTVLEPDATYIWALVVAPNGSLFVGTGDPARIYRVDPDANESEVVFESDATHVLCLALEPSGSLLAGTESPGQVLRIEPEGSAFVLLDTPYDEIRTLRLRPDGAVIAVAVAGQKQGTTSPTAVPTPATVSVTPSVSVTTSVTALVSSEAQASQSSGIGNNTSGTGEGAVYRIAPDGLWDRLWSSDTDAPYDAIIDATGALLVGTGPKGKIYRVINDPPRTILLGRAPARQITRFLEGADGAVRYATANPGKVVQLTSALASRGVYVSAVRDAETVAKWGTISWRGSTPGGSRIELASRSGNTEIPNATWSDWSAPYADGKGSLISSPNARYLQWRATLIAGDASPRLTSVTAAYLPRNLRPEVTKVTVHPPGTVFLESFSSGDPALAGLEEEPTSNTAGSARALGRQSYRKGLQTFVWEASDANGDTLRYTVSFQPEGQTLWQTLQADLVDSVFAWDTTLTPDGAYRIKISATDAPDNSPQNTLVGQRESPVFDIDNSAPRVEILGVEQQGDQASLAFHVSDTHSPIRHVEIREGTGPWRVVYPTDGIPDGLLEEFLVSIVGDENSAVIRATDALANTVTVSGR
;
A
#
# COMPACT_ATOMS: atom_id res chain seq x y z
N MET A 1 -33.80 -87.70 -32.05
CA MET A 1 -32.84 -86.70 -32.56
C MET A 1 -33.41 -85.29 -32.35
N MET A 2 -32.54 -84.30 -32.11
CA MET A 2 -32.72 -82.85 -32.36
C MET A 2 -33.94 -82.07 -31.80
N ARG A 3 -33.61 -81.17 -30.86
CA ARG A 3 -33.93 -79.71 -30.78
C ARG A 3 -35.37 -79.17 -31.04
N SER A 4 -35.86 -78.50 -29.98
CA SER A 4 -36.34 -77.09 -29.91
C SER A 4 -37.83 -76.72 -29.92
N THR A 5 -38.09 -75.61 -29.20
CA THR A 5 -39.26 -74.70 -29.15
C THR A 5 -40.58 -75.12 -28.45
N LEU A 6 -40.86 -74.40 -27.34
CA LEU A 6 -42.14 -73.83 -26.81
C LEU A 6 -43.51 -74.49 -27.12
N PRO A 7 -44.45 -74.53 -26.14
CA PRO A 7 -45.48 -73.46 -26.02
C PRO A 7 -46.01 -73.13 -24.58
N ARG A 8 -47.06 -72.31 -24.50
CA ARG A 8 -47.70 -71.68 -23.30
C ARG A 8 -48.86 -72.46 -22.64
N ALA A 9 -48.96 -72.30 -21.31
CA ALA A 9 -50.12 -72.17 -20.35
C ALA A 9 -51.56 -72.65 -20.70
N PRO A 10 -52.35 -73.19 -19.73
CA PRO A 10 -53.20 -72.39 -18.78
C PRO A 10 -53.40 -73.02 -17.35
N ALA A 11 -54.29 -72.59 -16.42
CA ALA A 11 -54.57 -71.26 -15.80
C ALA A 11 -55.60 -71.33 -14.60
N ASN A 12 -55.38 -70.54 -13.51
CA ASN A 12 -56.35 -70.07 -12.47
C ASN A 12 -57.05 -71.08 -11.49
N PRO A 13 -57.67 -70.66 -10.33
CA PRO A 13 -58.01 -69.28 -9.84
C PRO A 13 -57.79 -68.91 -8.32
N THR A 14 -57.55 -67.61 -8.02
CA THR A 14 -58.01 -66.79 -6.83
C THR A 14 -57.70 -67.21 -5.36
N PRO A 15 -57.81 -66.33 -4.31
CA PRO A 15 -58.42 -64.98 -4.25
C PRO A 15 -57.59 -63.83 -3.59
N TYR A 16 -58.21 -62.64 -3.54
CA TYR A 16 -57.69 -61.37 -3.00
C TYR A 16 -57.79 -61.23 -1.47
N VAL A 17 -56.82 -60.55 -0.84
CA VAL A 17 -57.03 -59.70 0.35
C VAL A 17 -56.18 -58.43 0.22
N ARG A 18 -56.77 -57.24 0.38
CA ARG A 18 -56.03 -55.96 0.51
C ARG A 18 -55.60 -55.75 1.96
N VAL A 19 -54.31 -55.44 2.19
CA VAL A 19 -53.84 -54.86 3.46
C VAL A 19 -53.07 -53.57 3.19
N ARG A 20 -53.53 -52.48 3.81
CA ARG A 20 -53.01 -51.12 3.66
C ARG A 20 -51.90 -50.92 4.70
N ARG A 21 -50.62 -50.98 4.32
CA ARG A 21 -49.49 -50.70 5.24
C ARG A 21 -49.04 -49.25 5.11
N TRP A 22 -49.20 -48.51 6.19
CA TRP A 22 -48.59 -47.19 6.38
C TRP A 22 -47.10 -47.38 6.63
N TRP A 23 -46.25 -46.64 5.92
CA TRP A 23 -44.84 -46.46 6.25
C TRP A 23 -44.65 -45.01 6.68
N VAL A 24 -44.54 -44.79 7.99
CA VAL A 24 -44.04 -43.52 8.53
C VAL A 24 -42.52 -43.62 8.50
N GLN A 25 -41.88 -42.92 7.55
CA GLN A 25 -40.45 -42.68 7.63
C GLN A 25 -40.21 -41.39 8.42
N ILE A 26 -39.75 -41.55 9.66
CA ILE A 26 -39.16 -40.44 10.41
C ILE A 26 -37.78 -40.19 9.82
N VAL A 27 -37.68 -39.26 8.88
CA VAL A 27 -36.39 -38.69 8.46
C VAL A 27 -36.00 -37.66 9.52
N LEU A 28 -35.18 -38.08 10.48
CA LEU A 28 -34.58 -37.16 11.44
C LEU A 28 -33.44 -36.39 10.76
N ALA A 29 -33.80 -35.34 10.03
CA ALA A 29 -32.84 -34.41 9.43
C ALA A 29 -32.19 -33.58 10.53
N VAL A 30 -31.09 -34.09 11.09
CA VAL A 30 -30.19 -33.30 11.94
C VAL A 30 -29.45 -32.31 11.05
N PHE A 31 -30.04 -31.13 10.87
CA PHE A 31 -29.33 -29.97 10.32
C PHE A 31 -28.23 -29.58 11.32
N VAL A 32 -27.03 -30.08 11.10
CA VAL A 32 -25.83 -29.47 11.67
C VAL A 32 -25.62 -28.17 10.90
N ALA A 33 -26.17 -27.08 11.43
CA ALA A 33 -25.78 -25.75 11.01
C ALA A 33 -24.28 -25.59 11.30
N ALA A 34 -23.45 -25.66 10.26
CA ALA A 34 -22.04 -25.37 10.37
C ALA A 34 -21.89 -23.86 10.58
N SER A 35 -21.86 -23.45 11.85
CA SER A 35 -21.53 -22.08 12.23
C SER A 35 -20.09 -21.78 11.81
N VAL A 36 -19.95 -21.01 10.73
CA VAL A 36 -18.67 -20.48 10.28
C VAL A 36 -18.23 -19.44 11.30
N ALA A 37 -17.38 -19.86 12.22
CA ALA A 37 -16.81 -18.95 13.19
C ALA A 37 -15.75 -18.04 12.53
N ALA A 38 -15.61 -16.83 13.06
CA ALA A 38 -14.57 -15.86 12.68
C ALA A 38 -13.22 -16.56 12.52
N SER A 39 -12.74 -16.57 11.28
CA SER A 39 -11.58 -17.38 10.90
C SER A 39 -10.28 -16.67 11.33
N PRO A 40 -9.32 -17.38 11.92
CA PRO A 40 -8.05 -16.78 12.31
C PRO A 40 -7.28 -16.31 11.07
N THR A 41 -6.73 -15.10 11.15
CA THR A 41 -5.83 -14.54 10.14
C THR A 41 -4.44 -15.17 10.28
N PHE A 42 -3.81 -15.50 9.16
CA PHE A 42 -2.45 -16.06 9.12
C PHE A 42 -1.49 -15.07 8.48
N TRP A 43 -0.73 -14.34 9.30
CA TRP A 43 0.39 -13.55 8.79
C TRP A 43 1.58 -14.48 8.53
N ARG A 44 1.89 -14.69 7.25
CA ARG A 44 3.02 -15.49 6.78
C ARG A 44 4.04 -14.58 6.10
N ILE A 45 5.32 -14.86 6.34
CA ILE A 45 6.46 -14.30 5.61
C ILE A 45 7.24 -15.48 5.03
N SER A 46 7.47 -15.48 3.71
CA SER A 46 8.18 -16.57 3.01
C SER A 46 8.82 -16.21 1.66
N THR A 47 8.87 -14.94 1.29
CA THR A 47 9.50 -14.45 0.05
C THR A 47 10.63 -13.47 0.34
N GLN A 48 11.56 -13.30 -0.60
CA GLN A 48 12.68 -12.38 -0.43
C GLN A 48 12.21 -10.93 -0.15
N ALA A 49 11.16 -10.46 -0.84
CA ALA A 49 10.60 -9.14 -0.64
C ALA A 49 10.09 -8.93 0.81
N GLU A 50 9.26 -9.83 1.31
CA GLU A 50 8.74 -9.76 2.69
C GLU A 50 9.85 -9.85 3.75
N PHE A 51 10.93 -10.59 3.48
CA PHE A 51 12.11 -10.63 4.36
C PHE A 51 13.00 -9.37 4.22
N LEU A 52 12.99 -8.65 3.10
CA LEU A 52 13.75 -7.40 2.92
C LEU A 52 13.15 -6.20 3.67
N GLU A 53 11.86 -6.26 4.03
CA GLU A 53 11.18 -5.28 4.88
C GLU A 53 11.70 -5.30 6.33
N GLY A 54 12.19 -6.45 6.81
CA GLY A 54 12.70 -6.62 8.17
C GLY A 54 14.12 -6.06 8.39
N ASP A 55 14.54 -6.09 9.65
CA ASP A 55 15.91 -5.78 10.05
C ASP A 55 16.73 -7.05 10.24
N ILE A 56 17.92 -7.06 9.66
CA ILE A 56 18.82 -8.21 9.65
C ILE A 56 20.17 -7.88 10.28
N SER A 57 20.75 -8.86 10.96
CA SER A 57 22.09 -8.81 11.53
C SER A 57 22.76 -10.18 11.38
N SER A 58 23.90 -10.23 10.71
CA SER A 58 24.68 -11.44 10.44
C SER A 58 23.88 -12.58 9.78
N LEU A 59 22.96 -12.23 8.88
CA LEU A 59 22.15 -13.16 8.07
C LEU A 59 22.24 -12.83 6.59
N THR A 60 22.05 -13.84 5.75
CA THR A 60 21.76 -13.71 4.32
C THR A 60 20.25 -13.79 4.05
N ILE A 61 19.79 -13.25 2.93
CA ILE A 61 18.47 -13.53 2.33
C ILE A 61 18.70 -13.96 0.88
N ASP A 62 18.49 -15.24 0.57
CA ASP A 62 18.65 -15.74 -0.80
C ASP A 62 17.48 -15.35 -1.73
N ALA A 63 17.69 -15.52 -3.04
CA ALA A 63 16.75 -15.15 -4.10
C ALA A 63 15.41 -15.90 -4.03
N ASP A 64 15.38 -17.06 -3.38
CA ASP A 64 14.16 -17.87 -3.22
C ASP A 64 13.40 -17.49 -1.92
N GLY A 65 13.93 -16.54 -1.13
CA GLY A 65 13.29 -16.01 0.08
C GLY A 65 13.62 -16.75 1.37
N HIS A 66 14.84 -17.26 1.53
CA HIS A 66 15.24 -17.98 2.73
C HIS A 66 16.36 -17.26 3.49
N LEU A 67 16.28 -17.28 4.83
CA LEU A 67 17.35 -16.77 5.70
C LEU A 67 18.37 -17.86 6.01
N GLY A 68 19.65 -17.52 5.93
CA GLY A 68 20.78 -18.31 6.45
C GLY A 68 21.75 -17.43 7.22
N LEU A 69 22.78 -18.00 7.83
CA LEU A 69 23.85 -17.20 8.45
C LEU A 69 24.60 -16.44 7.35
N GLY A 70 24.94 -15.18 7.64
CA GLY A 70 25.69 -14.30 6.75
C GLY A 70 27.21 -14.48 6.88
N PRO A 71 28.01 -13.99 5.93
CA PRO A 71 29.45 -13.85 6.10
C PRO A 71 29.77 -12.95 7.31
N VAL A 72 30.89 -13.23 7.97
CA VAL A 72 31.46 -12.34 8.99
C VAL A 72 32.10 -11.14 8.27
N THR A 73 31.76 -9.95 8.75
CA THR A 73 32.44 -8.70 8.43
C THR A 73 33.42 -8.38 9.55
N ASP A 74 34.68 -8.11 9.20
CA ASP A 74 35.72 -7.73 10.16
C ASP A 74 35.99 -6.22 10.05
N GLU A 75 35.87 -5.49 11.15
CA GLU A 75 36.14 -4.03 11.17
C GLU A 75 37.64 -3.80 11.16
N PHE A 76 38.18 -3.61 9.95
CA PHE A 76 39.62 -3.55 9.69
C PHE A 76 40.25 -2.21 10.08
N PHE A 77 39.49 -1.11 9.97
CA PHE A 77 39.89 0.23 10.43
C PHE A 77 38.64 1.05 10.77
N ASP A 78 38.72 1.82 11.85
CA ASP A 78 37.67 2.69 12.38
C ASP A 78 38.24 4.10 12.57
N THR A 79 37.56 5.13 12.07
CA THR A 79 38.00 6.53 12.16
C THR A 79 36.95 7.41 12.81
N THR A 80 37.38 8.54 13.38
CA THR A 80 36.48 9.61 13.81
C THR A 80 35.84 10.37 12.64
N ALA A 81 36.35 10.23 11.42
CA ALA A 81 35.76 10.85 10.24
C ALA A 81 34.36 10.25 9.94
N PRO A 82 33.35 11.08 9.63
CA PRO A 82 31.99 10.59 9.36
C PRO A 82 31.89 9.77 8.07
N VAL A 83 32.84 9.90 7.15
CA VAL A 83 32.88 9.19 5.86
C VAL A 83 34.31 8.94 5.41
N LEU A 84 34.51 7.78 4.77
CA LEU A 84 35.64 7.54 3.87
C LEU A 84 35.09 7.49 2.45
N TRP A 85 35.52 8.40 1.57
CA TRP A 85 35.01 8.52 0.21
C TRP A 85 35.68 7.55 -0.76
N SER A 86 36.98 7.32 -0.58
CA SER A 86 37.80 6.57 -1.53
C SER A 86 38.79 5.62 -0.86
N LEU A 87 39.13 4.55 -1.58
CA LEU A 87 40.13 3.56 -1.20
C LEU A 87 41.02 3.21 -2.39
N ALA A 88 42.32 3.05 -2.14
CA ALA A 88 43.29 2.52 -3.09
C ALA A 88 44.31 1.61 -2.39
N ALA A 89 44.83 0.61 -3.10
CA ALA A 89 45.87 -0.26 -2.56
C ALA A 89 47.24 0.44 -2.61
N ALA A 90 48.01 0.36 -1.53
CA ALA A 90 49.42 0.72 -1.53
C ALA A 90 50.27 -0.46 -2.02
N SER A 91 51.43 -0.15 -2.60
CA SER A 91 52.36 -1.12 -3.19
C SER A 91 53.01 -2.11 -2.20
N ASP A 92 52.82 -1.89 -0.89
CA ASP A 92 53.38 -2.68 0.21
C ASP A 92 52.31 -3.43 1.01
N GLY A 93 51.06 -3.46 0.53
CA GLY A 93 49.93 -4.15 1.17
C GLY A 93 49.13 -3.30 2.15
N ALA A 94 49.58 -2.07 2.45
CA ALA A 94 48.75 -1.09 3.13
C ALA A 94 47.61 -0.59 2.22
N LEU A 95 46.65 0.15 2.78
CA LEU A 95 45.58 0.83 2.06
C LEU A 95 45.73 2.34 2.21
N TRP A 96 45.38 3.08 1.17
CA TRP A 96 45.12 4.51 1.26
C TRP A 96 43.61 4.74 1.40
N ALA A 97 43.21 5.70 2.23
CA ALA A 97 41.82 6.11 2.40
C ALA A 97 41.69 7.63 2.44
N GLY A 98 40.84 8.19 1.59
CA GLY A 98 40.46 9.61 1.61
C GLY A 98 39.21 9.81 2.46
N SER A 99 39.28 10.71 3.44
CA SER A 99 38.16 11.01 4.35
C SER A 99 37.29 12.16 3.84
N GLY A 100 36.16 12.35 4.50
CA GLY A 100 35.34 13.55 4.34
C GLY A 100 34.95 14.19 5.66
N SER A 101 34.65 15.48 5.62
CA SER A 101 34.48 16.40 6.76
C SER A 101 35.73 16.72 7.60
N ASP A 102 36.86 16.05 7.39
CA ASP A 102 38.14 16.39 8.05
C ASP A 102 39.38 16.36 7.13
N GLY A 103 39.20 16.28 5.80
CA GLY A 103 40.26 16.54 4.81
C GLY A 103 41.49 15.63 4.86
N ARG A 104 41.40 14.42 5.41
CA ARG A 104 42.56 13.55 5.69
C ARG A 104 42.79 12.45 4.66
N LEU A 105 44.08 12.20 4.41
CA LEU A 105 44.60 11.03 3.74
C LEU A 105 45.21 10.10 4.78
N TYR A 106 44.51 9.00 5.07
CA TYR A 106 45.02 7.94 5.91
C TYR A 106 45.79 6.91 5.08
N ARG A 107 46.86 6.38 5.67
CA ARG A 107 47.45 5.10 5.32
C ARG A 107 47.08 4.11 6.42
N VAL A 108 46.48 2.99 6.02
CA VAL A 108 46.06 1.90 6.92
C VAL A 108 46.99 0.72 6.70
N THR A 109 47.73 0.29 7.72
CA THR A 109 48.69 -0.82 7.59
C THR A 109 47.97 -2.17 7.36
N PRO A 110 48.67 -3.23 6.91
CA PRO A 110 48.09 -4.58 6.80
C PRO A 110 47.47 -5.12 8.10
N GLU A 111 47.86 -4.57 9.26
CA GLU A 111 47.33 -4.88 10.59
C GLU A 111 46.16 -3.98 11.03
N GLY A 112 45.63 -3.13 10.14
CA GLY A 112 44.51 -2.23 10.43
C GLY A 112 44.86 -0.94 11.17
N ARG A 113 46.16 -0.62 11.32
CA ARG A 113 46.60 0.57 12.06
C ARG A 113 46.53 1.83 11.21
N GLU A 114 46.02 2.91 11.80
CA GLU A 114 46.00 4.26 11.24
C GLU A 114 47.38 4.95 11.24
N GLU A 115 47.71 5.59 10.12
CA GLU A 115 48.76 6.60 9.96
C GLU A 115 48.20 7.75 9.11
N THR A 116 47.91 8.92 9.71
CA THR A 116 47.56 10.13 8.93
C THR A 116 48.80 10.67 8.25
N ILE A 117 48.82 10.66 6.91
CA ILE A 117 49.99 11.07 6.11
C ILE A 117 49.87 12.50 5.60
N PHE A 118 48.64 12.96 5.36
CA PHE A 118 48.35 14.32 4.90
C PHE A 118 46.97 14.77 5.40
N GLU A 119 46.85 16.07 5.69
CA GLU A 119 45.63 16.78 6.03
C GLU A 119 45.56 18.01 5.12
N ALA A 120 44.52 18.09 4.30
CA ALA A 120 44.29 19.16 3.34
C ALA A 120 43.70 20.40 4.04
N ASP A 121 43.77 21.57 3.38
CA ASP A 121 43.06 22.77 3.85
C ASP A 121 41.54 22.63 3.63
N GLU A 122 41.13 21.81 2.65
CA GLU A 122 39.75 21.59 2.25
C GLU A 122 39.08 20.40 2.97
N THR A 123 37.75 20.36 2.95
CA THR A 123 36.92 19.53 3.83
C THR A 123 36.92 18.03 3.50
N ASP A 124 37.04 17.67 2.21
CA ASP A 124 36.94 16.30 1.72
C ASP A 124 38.16 15.92 0.87
N ILE A 125 38.62 14.68 0.97
CA ILE A 125 39.43 14.00 -0.06
C ILE A 125 38.53 12.98 -0.76
N TYR A 126 37.78 13.44 -1.78
CA TYR A 126 36.78 12.61 -2.46
C TYR A 126 37.41 11.40 -3.16
N THR A 127 38.58 11.58 -3.77
CA THR A 127 39.16 10.54 -4.62
C THR A 127 40.69 10.50 -4.54
N ILE A 128 41.23 9.29 -4.70
CA ILE A 128 42.66 9.00 -4.61
C ILE A 128 43.06 7.99 -5.68
N SER A 129 44.30 8.08 -6.16
CA SER A 129 44.86 7.13 -7.14
C SER A 129 46.33 6.86 -6.82
N SER A 130 46.71 5.59 -6.67
CA SER A 130 48.09 5.20 -6.35
C SER A 130 49.04 5.48 -7.51
N GLY A 131 50.15 6.15 -7.22
CA GLY A 131 51.26 6.40 -8.13
C GLY A 131 52.19 5.18 -8.30
N ARG A 132 53.02 5.23 -9.34
CA ARG A 132 53.89 4.10 -9.76
C ARG A 132 55.14 3.89 -8.89
N ASP A 133 55.62 4.97 -8.30
CA ASP A 133 56.68 5.00 -7.28
C ASP A 133 56.16 4.64 -5.88
N GLY A 134 54.84 4.49 -5.73
CA GLY A 134 54.15 4.30 -4.47
C GLY A 134 53.91 5.59 -3.68
N ALA A 135 53.99 6.75 -4.33
CA ALA A 135 53.22 7.92 -3.91
C ALA A 135 51.71 7.68 -4.14
N VAL A 136 50.88 8.61 -3.69
CA VAL A 136 49.43 8.61 -3.97
C VAL A 136 49.01 10.01 -4.41
N PHE A 137 48.17 10.08 -5.44
CA PHE A 137 47.50 11.31 -5.83
C PHE A 137 46.19 11.41 -5.05
N ALA A 138 45.92 12.57 -4.46
CA ALA A 138 44.72 12.85 -3.67
C ALA A 138 44.09 14.16 -4.16
N ALA A 139 42.80 14.12 -4.49
CA ALA A 139 42.04 15.30 -4.85
C ALA A 139 41.23 15.78 -3.64
N SER A 140 41.50 17.00 -3.19
CA SER A 140 40.69 17.65 -2.17
C SER A 140 39.52 18.43 -2.78
N SER A 141 38.51 18.77 -1.96
CA SER A 141 37.32 19.53 -2.36
C SER A 141 36.53 20.05 -1.15
N PRO A 142 35.60 21.02 -1.33
CA PRO A 142 35.37 21.82 -2.54
C PRO A 142 36.46 22.88 -2.76
N GLU A 143 36.50 23.48 -3.96
CA GLU A 143 37.51 24.48 -4.40
C GLU A 143 38.96 24.00 -4.21
N GLY A 144 39.14 22.67 -4.26
CA GLY A 144 40.35 22.00 -3.84
C GLY A 144 41.37 21.77 -4.94
N ARG A 145 42.38 20.96 -4.60
CA ARG A 145 43.60 20.81 -5.37
C ARG A 145 43.95 19.34 -5.52
N VAL A 146 44.71 19.00 -6.56
CA VAL A 146 45.27 17.65 -6.70
C VAL A 146 46.69 17.66 -6.16
N TYR A 147 46.89 16.89 -5.08
CA TYR A 147 48.18 16.69 -4.44
C TYR A 147 48.78 15.36 -4.87
N ARG A 148 50.10 15.33 -5.00
CA ARG A 148 50.94 14.13 -5.02
C ARG A 148 51.58 14.03 -3.64
N VAL A 149 51.31 12.94 -2.92
CA VAL A 149 51.81 12.68 -1.56
C VAL A 149 52.74 11.48 -1.58
N ASP A 150 54.01 11.66 -1.23
CA ASP A 150 54.97 10.56 -1.11
C ASP A 150 54.81 9.77 0.20
N ARG A 151 55.47 8.61 0.32
CA ARG A 151 55.35 7.72 1.49
C ARG A 151 55.87 8.30 2.80
N ASN A 152 56.64 9.39 2.76
CA ASN A 152 57.19 10.07 3.93
C ASN A 152 56.35 11.30 4.32
N GLY A 153 55.22 11.57 3.63
CA GLY A 153 54.41 12.77 3.81
C GLY A 153 54.92 13.99 3.05
N GLY A 154 55.81 13.82 2.06
CA GLY A 154 56.17 14.90 1.15
C GLY A 154 55.01 15.23 0.21
N VAL A 155 54.51 16.46 0.25
CA VAL A 155 53.33 16.91 -0.52
C VAL A 155 53.74 17.91 -1.59
N THR A 156 53.27 17.70 -2.82
CA THR A 156 53.36 18.68 -3.92
C THR A 156 52.03 18.80 -4.64
N THR A 157 51.50 20.01 -4.79
CA THR A 157 50.35 20.27 -5.67
C THR A 157 50.75 20.03 -7.14
N VAL A 158 49.95 19.29 -7.89
CA VAL A 158 50.16 18.99 -9.32
C VAL A 158 49.05 19.54 -10.23
N LEU A 159 47.90 19.94 -9.67
CA LEU A 159 46.85 20.67 -10.39
C LEU A 159 46.04 21.55 -9.43
N GLU A 160 45.78 22.78 -9.84
CA GLU A 160 44.79 23.69 -9.23
C GLU A 160 43.76 24.04 -10.34
N PRO A 161 42.67 23.28 -10.49
CA PRO A 161 41.72 23.49 -11.56
C PRO A 161 40.74 24.64 -11.25
N ASP A 162 40.32 25.37 -12.29
CA ASP A 162 39.22 26.34 -12.22
C ASP A 162 37.88 25.60 -12.25
N ALA A 163 37.55 24.93 -11.13
CA ALA A 163 36.33 24.15 -10.93
C ALA A 163 36.00 24.01 -9.43
N THR A 164 34.71 23.92 -9.07
CA THR A 164 34.29 23.80 -7.66
C THR A 164 34.55 22.42 -7.06
N TYR A 165 34.52 21.35 -7.86
CA TYR A 165 34.69 19.97 -7.37
C TYR A 165 35.70 19.17 -8.18
N ILE A 166 36.44 18.29 -7.51
CA ILE A 166 37.33 17.30 -8.13
C ILE A 166 36.88 15.90 -7.72
N TRP A 167 36.16 15.22 -8.60
CA TRP A 167 35.48 13.96 -8.29
C TRP A 167 36.28 12.72 -8.69
N ALA A 168 37.07 12.80 -9.77
CA ALA A 168 37.70 11.62 -10.37
C ALA A 168 39.21 11.78 -10.60
N LEU A 169 39.98 10.72 -10.30
CA LEU A 169 41.40 10.60 -10.62
C LEU A 169 41.69 9.22 -11.22
N VAL A 170 42.49 9.16 -12.29
CA VAL A 170 43.07 7.91 -12.79
C VAL A 170 44.49 8.14 -13.34
N VAL A 171 45.45 7.35 -12.83
CA VAL A 171 46.85 7.36 -13.31
C VAL A 171 46.99 6.44 -14.52
N ALA A 172 47.52 6.98 -15.62
CA ALA A 172 47.68 6.27 -16.89
C ALA A 172 48.98 5.43 -16.96
N PRO A 173 49.06 4.43 -17.86
CA PRO A 173 50.25 3.59 -18.04
C PRO A 173 51.54 4.27 -18.49
N ASN A 174 51.52 5.57 -18.80
CA ASN A 174 52.70 6.40 -19.07
C ASN A 174 53.14 7.24 -17.86
N GLY A 175 52.31 7.37 -16.81
CA GLY A 175 52.54 8.24 -15.65
C GLY A 175 51.68 9.50 -15.62
N SER A 176 51.05 9.89 -16.73
CA SER A 176 50.11 11.01 -16.77
C SER A 176 48.90 10.75 -15.86
N LEU A 177 48.33 11.80 -15.30
CA LEU A 177 47.15 11.76 -14.44
C LEU A 177 45.96 12.39 -15.19
N PHE A 178 44.83 11.70 -15.23
CA PHE A 178 43.58 12.28 -15.68
C PHE A 178 42.72 12.69 -14.49
N VAL A 179 42.15 13.89 -14.54
CA VAL A 179 41.38 14.51 -13.46
C VAL A 179 40.00 14.92 -13.98
N GLY A 180 38.93 14.41 -13.39
CA GLY A 180 37.55 14.78 -13.71
C GLY A 180 36.99 15.76 -12.67
N THR A 181 36.43 16.87 -13.14
CA THR A 181 35.92 17.96 -12.30
C THR A 181 34.40 18.13 -12.40
N GLY A 182 33.83 18.93 -11.52
CA GLY A 182 32.44 19.38 -11.57
C GLY A 182 32.33 20.89 -11.34
N ASP A 183 31.35 21.51 -12.02
CA ASP A 183 31.18 22.97 -12.07
C ASP A 183 32.47 23.71 -12.44
N PRO A 184 32.97 23.58 -13.69
CA PRO A 184 32.38 22.84 -14.82
C PRO A 184 32.89 21.39 -14.97
N ALA A 185 32.15 20.59 -15.76
CA ALA A 185 32.49 19.21 -16.11
C ALA A 185 33.63 19.11 -17.13
N ARG A 186 34.88 19.17 -16.64
CA ARG A 186 36.09 19.06 -17.45
C ARG A 186 36.87 17.79 -17.13
N ILE A 187 37.68 17.38 -18.10
CA ILE A 187 38.72 16.36 -17.92
C ILE A 187 40.06 16.99 -18.26
N TYR A 188 40.94 17.06 -17.26
CA TYR A 188 42.32 17.48 -17.42
C TYR A 188 43.22 16.27 -17.66
N ARG A 189 44.21 16.41 -18.53
CA ARG A 189 45.41 15.57 -18.59
C ARG A 189 46.55 16.35 -17.95
N VAL A 190 47.23 15.74 -16.99
CA VAL A 190 48.32 16.34 -16.21
C VAL A 190 49.56 15.47 -16.36
N ASP A 191 50.70 16.10 -16.62
CA ASP A 191 52.02 15.50 -16.40
C ASP A 191 52.51 15.93 -14.99
N PRO A 192 52.48 15.03 -14.00
CA PRO A 192 52.81 15.37 -12.61
C PRO A 192 54.31 15.58 -12.37
N ASP A 193 55.18 15.18 -13.31
CA ASP A 193 56.63 15.32 -13.19
C ASP A 193 57.13 16.58 -13.96
N ALA A 194 56.46 16.96 -15.06
CA ALA A 194 56.70 18.22 -15.77
C ALA A 194 55.92 19.41 -15.18
N ASN A 195 54.88 19.15 -14.37
CA ASN A 195 53.93 20.15 -13.85
C ASN A 195 53.22 20.92 -14.99
N GLU A 196 52.84 20.20 -16.05
CA GLU A 196 52.07 20.69 -17.18
C GLU A 196 50.66 20.09 -17.17
N SER A 197 49.64 20.85 -17.60
CA SER A 197 48.27 20.34 -17.71
C SER A 197 47.49 20.98 -18.85
N GLU A 198 46.52 20.25 -19.39
CA GLU A 198 45.61 20.68 -20.45
C GLU A 198 44.21 20.08 -20.25
N VAL A 199 43.17 20.79 -20.71
CA VAL A 199 41.81 20.23 -20.78
C VAL A 199 41.72 19.40 -22.06
N VAL A 200 41.47 18.10 -21.93
CA VAL A 200 41.33 17.17 -23.07
C VAL A 200 39.87 16.96 -23.48
N PHE A 201 38.92 17.25 -22.59
CA PHE A 201 37.49 17.18 -22.85
C PHE A 201 36.71 18.10 -21.90
N GLU A 202 35.62 18.70 -22.40
CA GLU A 202 34.63 19.45 -21.63
C GLU A 202 33.25 18.91 -22.02
N SER A 203 32.42 18.58 -21.04
CA SER A 203 31.08 17.99 -21.24
C SER A 203 29.99 19.04 -21.00
N ASP A 204 28.86 18.90 -21.69
CA ASP A 204 27.65 19.68 -21.40
C ASP A 204 26.95 19.23 -20.08
N ALA A 205 27.42 18.14 -19.46
CA ALA A 205 26.98 17.65 -18.15
C ALA A 205 27.45 18.57 -17.00
N THR A 206 26.89 18.39 -15.80
CA THR A 206 27.26 19.22 -14.63
C THR A 206 28.57 18.77 -13.98
N HIS A 207 28.79 17.46 -13.87
CA HIS A 207 29.98 16.86 -13.23
C HIS A 207 30.53 15.67 -14.03
N VAL A 208 31.86 15.47 -14.00
CA VAL A 208 32.54 14.21 -14.36
C VAL A 208 32.93 13.48 -13.08
N LEU A 209 32.11 12.50 -12.68
CA LEU A 209 32.15 11.89 -11.35
C LEU A 209 33.16 10.74 -11.21
N CYS A 210 33.38 9.99 -12.28
CA CYS A 210 34.29 8.85 -12.26
C CYS A 210 34.97 8.64 -13.62
N LEU A 211 36.20 8.13 -13.58
CA LEU A 211 37.04 7.89 -14.75
C LEU A 211 37.60 6.46 -14.72
N ALA A 212 37.76 5.85 -15.90
CA ALA A 212 38.52 4.62 -16.10
C ALA A 212 39.25 4.68 -17.45
N LEU A 213 40.46 4.10 -17.55
CA LEU A 213 41.26 4.15 -18.77
C LEU A 213 41.32 2.78 -19.44
N GLU A 214 41.00 2.71 -20.73
CA GLU A 214 41.07 1.49 -21.54
C GLU A 214 42.50 1.21 -22.05
N PRO A 215 42.87 -0.06 -22.33
CA PRO A 215 44.18 -0.41 -22.87
C PRO A 215 44.52 0.25 -24.23
N SER A 216 43.52 0.75 -24.95
CA SER A 216 43.66 1.56 -26.18
C SER A 216 44.22 2.96 -25.91
N GLY A 217 44.14 3.45 -24.67
CA GLY A 217 44.35 4.85 -24.30
C GLY A 217 43.06 5.69 -24.29
N SER A 218 41.93 5.12 -24.71
CA SER A 218 40.61 5.75 -24.63
C SER A 218 40.18 5.88 -23.16
N LEU A 219 39.57 7.01 -22.80
CA LEU A 219 39.11 7.33 -21.45
C LEU A 219 37.60 7.15 -21.35
N LEU A 220 37.15 6.39 -20.36
CA LEU A 220 35.75 6.25 -19.98
C LEU A 220 35.42 7.27 -18.88
N ALA A 221 34.32 8.00 -19.02
CA ALA A 221 33.87 9.00 -18.07
C ALA A 221 32.39 8.78 -17.70
N GLY A 222 32.09 8.80 -16.41
CA GLY A 222 30.72 8.80 -15.88
C GLY A 222 30.31 10.22 -15.47
N THR A 223 29.13 10.67 -15.87
CA THR A 223 28.67 12.04 -15.69
C THR A 223 27.48 12.18 -14.73
N GLU A 224 27.19 13.42 -14.31
CA GLU A 224 25.96 13.82 -13.63
C GLU A 224 25.17 14.85 -14.45
N SER A 225 23.85 14.72 -14.45
CA SER A 225 22.88 15.64 -15.06
C SER A 225 23.22 15.96 -16.53
N PRO A 226 23.19 14.95 -17.44
CA PRO A 226 22.60 13.61 -17.28
C PRO A 226 23.59 12.51 -16.84
N GLY A 227 23.05 11.38 -16.36
CA GLY A 227 23.82 10.18 -15.98
C GLY A 227 24.20 9.33 -17.19
N GLN A 228 25.36 9.61 -17.78
CA GLN A 228 25.87 8.96 -18.99
C GLN A 228 27.26 8.34 -18.79
N VAL A 229 27.56 7.32 -19.60
CA VAL A 229 28.91 6.79 -19.78
C VAL A 229 29.44 7.22 -21.15
N LEU A 230 30.46 8.06 -21.15
CA LEU A 230 31.17 8.52 -22.34
C LEU A 230 32.44 7.68 -22.55
N ARG A 231 32.75 7.34 -23.80
CA ARG A 231 34.09 6.95 -24.25
C ARG A 231 34.69 8.11 -25.01
N ILE A 232 35.90 8.52 -24.62
CA ILE A 232 36.64 9.66 -25.16
C ILE A 232 37.96 9.11 -25.71
N GLU A 233 38.16 9.25 -27.00
CA GLU A 233 39.37 8.77 -27.68
C GLU A 233 40.56 9.73 -27.47
N PRO A 234 41.81 9.28 -27.62
CA PRO A 234 43.00 10.09 -27.32
C PRO A 234 43.11 11.44 -28.07
N GLU A 235 42.46 11.56 -29.24
CA GLU A 235 42.36 12.80 -30.02
C GLU A 235 41.22 13.75 -29.59
N GLY A 236 40.46 13.40 -28.55
CA GLY A 236 39.38 14.21 -27.97
C GLY A 236 38.00 13.99 -28.57
N SER A 237 37.82 13.01 -29.47
CA SER A 237 36.49 12.63 -29.95
C SER A 237 35.74 11.84 -28.89
N ALA A 238 34.42 12.04 -28.73
CA ALA A 238 33.65 11.43 -27.65
C ALA A 238 32.35 10.78 -28.15
N PHE A 239 31.94 9.69 -27.50
CA PHE A 239 30.76 8.89 -27.83
C PHE A 239 30.05 8.39 -26.58
N VAL A 240 28.72 8.49 -26.54
CA VAL A 240 27.90 7.98 -25.43
C VAL A 240 27.73 6.45 -25.57
N LEU A 241 28.36 5.67 -24.69
CA LEU A 241 28.19 4.21 -24.62
C LEU A 241 26.88 3.80 -23.95
N LEU A 242 26.46 4.57 -22.94
CA LEU A 242 25.26 4.30 -22.15
C LEU A 242 24.62 5.62 -21.74
N ASP A 243 23.34 5.77 -22.07
CA ASP A 243 22.47 6.86 -21.63
C ASP A 243 21.42 6.25 -20.69
N THR A 244 21.40 6.67 -19.42
CA THR A 244 20.56 6.04 -18.39
C THR A 244 19.36 6.91 -18.01
N PRO A 245 18.25 6.33 -17.50
CA PRO A 245 17.14 7.11 -16.93
C PRO A 245 17.45 7.65 -15.53
N TYR A 246 18.72 7.64 -15.12
CA TYR A 246 19.21 8.07 -13.81
C TYR A 246 20.07 9.32 -13.99
N ASP A 247 20.13 10.17 -12.98
CA ASP A 247 20.81 11.47 -13.12
C ASP A 247 22.34 11.35 -13.02
N GLU A 248 22.87 10.24 -12.52
CA GLU A 248 24.29 10.10 -12.16
C GLU A 248 24.87 8.71 -12.52
N ILE A 249 26.11 8.70 -13.05
CA ILE A 249 27.01 7.53 -13.02
C ILE A 249 28.08 7.70 -11.93
N ARG A 250 27.86 7.06 -10.78
CA ARG A 250 28.67 7.19 -9.56
C ARG A 250 30.03 6.50 -9.63
N THR A 251 30.14 5.39 -10.38
CA THR A 251 31.39 4.61 -10.49
C THR A 251 31.47 3.85 -11.81
N LEU A 252 32.71 3.68 -12.31
CA LEU A 252 33.06 2.85 -13.45
C LEU A 252 34.18 1.87 -13.04
N ARG A 253 34.01 0.59 -13.37
CA ARG A 253 35.05 -0.44 -13.19
C ARG A 253 35.27 -1.16 -14.52
N LEU A 254 36.39 -0.85 -15.18
CA LEU A 254 36.86 -1.62 -16.33
C LEU A 254 37.39 -2.99 -15.87
N ARG A 255 36.96 -4.05 -16.55
CA ARG A 255 37.38 -5.43 -16.29
C ARG A 255 38.50 -5.86 -17.26
N PRO A 256 39.29 -6.90 -16.92
CA PRO A 256 40.32 -7.46 -17.82
C PRO A 256 39.80 -8.02 -19.15
N ASP A 257 38.50 -8.33 -19.25
CA ASP A 257 37.84 -8.76 -20.49
C ASP A 257 37.31 -7.59 -21.35
N GLY A 258 37.62 -6.35 -20.96
CA GLY A 258 37.19 -5.12 -21.62
C GLY A 258 35.74 -4.72 -21.33
N ALA A 259 35.00 -5.48 -20.51
CA ALA A 259 33.68 -5.07 -20.08
C ALA A 259 33.74 -4.01 -18.97
N VAL A 260 32.78 -3.10 -18.93
CA VAL A 260 32.70 -2.01 -17.96
C VAL A 260 31.50 -2.25 -17.05
N ILE A 261 31.71 -2.25 -15.73
CA ILE A 261 30.62 -2.17 -14.76
C ILE A 261 30.36 -0.69 -14.46
N ALA A 262 29.14 -0.23 -14.67
CA ALA A 262 28.70 1.14 -14.39
C ALA A 262 27.58 1.12 -13.34
N VAL A 263 27.72 1.95 -12.29
CA VAL A 263 26.66 2.14 -11.29
C VAL A 263 25.95 3.45 -11.56
N ALA A 264 24.65 3.37 -11.80
CA ALA A 264 23.79 4.51 -12.04
C ALA A 264 22.86 4.74 -10.83
N VAL A 265 22.67 6.00 -10.45
CA VAL A 265 21.94 6.39 -9.22
C VAL A 265 20.93 7.48 -9.56
N ALA A 266 19.72 7.37 -9.01
CA ALA A 266 18.77 8.48 -9.07
C ALA A 266 19.37 9.71 -8.37
N GLY A 267 19.29 10.87 -9.01
CA GLY A 267 19.79 12.10 -8.44
C GLY A 267 19.05 12.42 -7.15
N GLN A 268 19.77 12.99 -6.19
CA GLN A 268 19.10 13.64 -5.08
C GLN A 268 18.25 14.76 -5.70
N LYS A 269 16.91 14.67 -5.57
CA LYS A 269 16.03 15.79 -5.90
C LYS A 269 16.36 16.95 -4.97
N GLN A 270 17.32 17.78 -5.38
CA GLN A 270 17.50 19.11 -4.81
C GLN A 270 16.13 19.76 -4.85
N GLY A 271 15.67 20.20 -3.68
CA GLY A 271 14.36 20.83 -3.55
C GLY A 271 14.36 22.14 -4.33
N THR A 272 14.03 22.07 -5.62
CA THR A 272 13.80 23.23 -6.46
C THR A 272 12.54 23.92 -5.96
N THR A 273 12.71 24.78 -4.97
CA THR A 273 11.76 25.82 -4.63
C THR A 273 11.68 26.76 -5.82
N SER A 274 10.91 26.36 -6.84
CA SER A 274 10.39 27.26 -7.86
C SER A 274 9.85 28.49 -7.13
N PRO A 275 10.32 29.70 -7.43
CA PRO A 275 9.93 30.87 -6.66
C PRO A 275 8.44 31.12 -6.86
N THR A 276 7.64 30.84 -5.83
CA THR A 276 6.24 31.27 -5.76
C THR A 276 6.21 32.77 -5.98
N ALA A 277 5.61 33.22 -7.07
CA ALA A 277 5.49 34.63 -7.36
C ALA A 277 4.62 35.32 -6.30
N VAL A 278 5.26 36.11 -5.44
CA VAL A 278 4.60 37.00 -4.46
C VAL A 278 4.94 38.43 -4.87
N PRO A 279 3.95 39.35 -4.95
CA PRO A 279 4.16 40.66 -5.58
C PRO A 279 5.06 41.59 -4.76
N THR A 280 5.84 42.39 -5.48
CA THR A 280 6.68 43.51 -5.02
C THR A 280 5.90 44.45 -4.09
N PRO A 281 6.47 44.88 -2.95
CA PRO A 281 7.22 46.15 -2.98
C PRO A 281 8.44 46.30 -2.04
N ALA A 282 9.34 47.19 -2.49
CA ALA A 282 10.33 47.97 -1.73
C ALA A 282 11.64 47.30 -1.24
N THR A 283 12.71 48.10 -1.32
CA THR A 283 14.12 47.70 -1.27
C THR A 283 14.79 48.00 0.08
N VAL A 284 15.48 47.03 0.70
CA VAL A 284 16.68 47.29 1.52
C VAL A 284 17.62 46.06 1.48
N SER A 285 18.92 46.26 1.32
CA SER A 285 19.98 45.23 1.44
C SER A 285 20.43 45.07 2.90
N VAL A 286 20.92 43.89 3.35
CA VAL A 286 22.37 43.51 3.52
C VAL A 286 22.53 42.00 3.85
N THR A 287 23.58 41.36 3.29
CA THR A 287 24.32 40.12 3.75
C THR A 287 23.59 38.79 4.00
N PRO A 288 24.00 37.69 3.32
CA PRO A 288 23.69 36.33 3.73
C PRO A 288 24.73 35.77 4.73
N SER A 289 24.27 34.97 5.69
CA SER A 289 25.08 34.05 6.48
C SER A 289 24.65 32.62 6.17
N VAL A 290 25.51 31.84 5.54
CA VAL A 290 25.21 30.43 5.19
C VAL A 290 25.57 29.53 6.36
N SER A 291 24.61 28.74 6.82
CA SER A 291 24.80 27.67 7.81
C SER A 291 24.09 26.43 7.30
N VAL A 292 24.83 25.52 6.66
CA VAL A 292 24.27 24.25 6.18
C VAL A 292 24.18 23.26 7.34
N THR A 293 22.97 23.06 7.87
CA THR A 293 22.69 22.03 8.89
C THR A 293 22.05 20.81 8.21
N THR A 294 22.82 19.74 8.04
CA THR A 294 22.36 18.49 7.40
C THR A 294 21.63 17.55 8.35
N SER A 295 20.35 17.85 8.64
CA SER A 295 19.38 16.83 9.05
C SER A 295 17.94 17.31 8.97
N VAL A 296 17.09 16.63 8.18
CA VAL A 296 15.66 16.42 8.48
C VAL A 296 15.18 15.12 7.81
N THR A 297 14.68 14.20 8.63
CA THR A 297 13.83 13.09 8.19
C THR A 297 12.42 13.62 7.90
N ALA A 298 11.84 13.32 6.73
CA ALA A 298 10.46 13.71 6.42
C ALA A 298 9.50 12.50 6.49
N LEU A 299 8.33 12.72 7.10
CA LEU A 299 7.23 11.76 7.20
C LEU A 299 6.42 11.67 5.91
N VAL A 300 5.78 10.52 5.69
CA VAL A 300 4.91 10.25 4.54
C VAL A 300 3.47 10.67 4.83
N SER A 301 2.84 11.38 3.89
CA SER A 301 1.38 11.53 3.79
C SER A 301 0.98 11.46 2.32
N SER A 302 -0.10 10.74 2.02
CA SER A 302 -0.57 10.40 0.68
C SER A 302 -1.46 11.48 0.05
N GLU A 303 -1.47 11.56 -1.29
CA GLU A 303 -2.67 11.26 -2.10
C GLU A 303 -2.34 11.17 -3.60
N ALA A 304 -3.15 10.41 -4.35
CA ALA A 304 -2.93 10.15 -5.77
C ALA A 304 -4.01 10.81 -6.63
N GLN A 305 -3.63 11.36 -7.78
CA GLN A 305 -4.55 11.62 -8.88
C GLN A 305 -3.91 11.26 -10.23
N ALA A 306 -4.66 10.50 -11.02
CA ALA A 306 -4.22 9.97 -12.30
C ALA A 306 -4.49 10.94 -13.46
N SER A 307 -3.74 10.80 -14.55
CA SER A 307 -4.09 11.33 -15.87
C SER A 307 -3.49 10.42 -16.95
N GLN A 308 -4.31 9.98 -17.91
CA GLN A 308 -3.93 8.93 -18.87
C GLN A 308 -3.28 9.45 -20.15
N SER A 309 -2.13 8.86 -20.45
CA SER A 309 -1.49 8.58 -21.76
C SER A 309 -1.92 9.29 -23.06
N SER A 310 -0.90 9.59 -23.88
CA SER A 310 -0.81 9.13 -25.29
C SER A 310 0.64 9.21 -25.79
N GLY A 311 1.23 8.11 -26.29
CA GLY A 311 2.55 8.14 -26.95
C GLY A 311 3.41 6.88 -26.76
N ILE A 312 3.41 6.01 -27.77
CA ILE A 312 4.06 4.69 -27.83
C ILE A 312 5.58 4.72 -27.54
N GLY A 313 6.05 3.87 -26.61
CA GLY A 313 7.46 3.54 -26.42
C GLY A 313 7.71 2.67 -25.17
N ASN A 314 7.97 1.37 -25.34
CA ASN A 314 8.27 0.46 -24.22
C ASN A 314 9.68 0.74 -23.66
N ASN A 315 9.77 1.61 -22.66
CA ASN A 315 10.90 1.64 -21.72
C ASN A 315 10.35 1.48 -20.30
N THR A 316 10.85 0.50 -19.55
CA THR A 316 10.56 0.37 -18.12
C THR A 316 11.10 1.61 -17.41
N SER A 317 10.20 2.45 -16.90
CA SER A 317 10.51 3.73 -16.27
C SER A 317 11.52 3.59 -15.12
N GLY A 318 12.58 4.40 -15.14
CA GLY A 318 13.56 4.51 -14.06
C GLY A 318 12.97 5.25 -12.85
N THR A 319 12.08 4.60 -12.12
CA THR A 319 11.47 5.14 -10.88
C THR A 319 12.17 4.65 -9.60
N GLY A 320 13.22 3.84 -9.74
CA GLY A 320 13.97 3.29 -8.62
C GLY A 320 15.16 4.15 -8.17
N GLU A 321 15.78 3.77 -7.06
CA GLU A 321 16.93 4.46 -6.46
C GLU A 321 18.23 4.28 -7.27
N GLY A 322 18.35 3.21 -8.07
CA GLY A 322 19.47 3.04 -8.99
C GLY A 322 19.58 1.65 -9.62
N ALA A 323 20.62 1.47 -10.43
CA ALA A 323 20.93 0.24 -11.14
C ALA A 323 22.43 0.02 -11.32
N VAL A 324 22.81 -1.24 -11.64
CA VAL A 324 24.16 -1.60 -12.08
C VAL A 324 24.07 -2.20 -13.48
N TYR A 325 24.84 -1.63 -14.39
CA TYR A 325 24.94 -2.04 -15.79
C TYR A 325 26.29 -2.71 -16.05
N ARG A 326 26.31 -3.61 -17.04
CA ARG A 326 27.52 -4.12 -17.67
C ARG A 326 27.49 -3.72 -19.13
N ILE A 327 28.49 -2.96 -19.57
CA ILE A 327 28.73 -2.63 -20.98
C ILE A 327 29.81 -3.60 -21.47
N ALA A 328 29.55 -4.33 -22.54
CA ALA A 328 30.50 -5.23 -23.19
C ALA A 328 31.50 -4.44 -24.08
N PRO A 329 32.63 -5.04 -24.49
CA PRO A 329 33.64 -4.34 -25.30
C PRO A 329 33.12 -3.79 -26.64
N ASP A 330 32.07 -4.40 -27.19
CA ASP A 330 31.38 -4.00 -28.43
C ASP A 330 30.35 -2.87 -28.23
N GLY A 331 30.15 -2.41 -26.99
CA GLY A 331 29.19 -1.36 -26.63
C GLY A 331 27.78 -1.86 -26.31
N LEU A 332 27.47 -3.15 -26.45
CA LEU A 332 26.19 -3.69 -25.98
C LEU A 332 26.14 -3.66 -24.45
N TRP A 333 24.97 -3.40 -23.86
CA TRP A 333 24.84 -3.32 -22.41
C TRP A 333 23.66 -4.12 -21.85
N ASP A 334 23.88 -4.67 -20.66
CA ASP A 334 22.90 -5.41 -19.86
C ASP A 334 22.71 -4.73 -18.50
N ARG A 335 21.49 -4.72 -17.96
CA ARG A 335 21.25 -4.32 -16.57
C ARG A 335 21.36 -5.54 -15.65
N LEU A 336 22.42 -5.60 -14.85
CA LEU A 336 22.69 -6.72 -13.94
C LEU A 336 21.89 -6.64 -12.64
N TRP A 337 21.58 -5.44 -12.17
CA TRP A 337 20.88 -5.21 -10.91
C TRP A 337 20.11 -3.88 -10.94
N SER A 338 19.03 -3.79 -10.15
CA SER A 338 18.31 -2.55 -9.86
C SER A 338 17.56 -2.66 -8.54
N SER A 339 17.30 -1.53 -7.88
CA SER A 339 16.45 -1.46 -6.68
C SER A 339 15.64 -0.17 -6.66
N ASP A 340 14.41 -0.28 -6.17
CA ASP A 340 13.51 0.86 -5.93
C ASP A 340 13.60 1.40 -4.49
N THR A 341 14.48 0.83 -3.64
CA THR A 341 14.56 1.17 -2.20
C THR A 341 15.97 1.27 -1.63
N ASP A 342 17.01 0.92 -2.42
CA ASP A 342 18.40 1.00 -2.02
C ASP A 342 19.22 1.65 -3.14
N ALA A 343 19.79 2.82 -2.90
CA ALA A 343 20.68 3.48 -3.87
C ALA A 343 22.04 2.75 -3.91
N PRO A 344 22.51 2.26 -5.07
CA PRO A 344 23.84 1.67 -5.19
C PRO A 344 24.91 2.78 -5.16
N TYR A 345 26.02 2.53 -4.47
CA TYR A 345 27.12 3.50 -4.34
C TYR A 345 28.36 3.03 -5.09
N ASP A 346 28.75 1.77 -4.94
CA ASP A 346 29.82 1.14 -5.71
C ASP A 346 29.51 -0.33 -5.97
N ALA A 347 30.13 -0.89 -7.00
CA ALA A 347 29.98 -2.28 -7.36
C ALA A 347 31.29 -2.85 -7.90
N ILE A 348 31.55 -4.13 -7.61
CA ILE A 348 32.74 -4.85 -8.05
C ILE A 348 32.36 -6.28 -8.42
N ILE A 349 33.10 -6.88 -9.36
CA ILE A 349 33.01 -8.32 -9.62
C ILE A 349 34.12 -8.96 -8.80
N ASP A 350 33.77 -9.85 -7.87
CA ASP A 350 34.76 -10.57 -7.05
C ASP A 350 35.54 -11.63 -7.85
N ALA A 351 36.62 -12.15 -7.28
CA ALA A 351 37.39 -13.28 -7.84
C ALA A 351 36.57 -14.56 -8.14
N THR A 352 35.31 -14.68 -7.68
CA THR A 352 34.41 -15.79 -8.03
C THR A 352 33.57 -15.51 -9.28
N GLY A 353 33.66 -14.30 -9.84
CA GLY A 353 32.85 -13.82 -10.96
C GLY A 353 31.48 -13.28 -10.56
N ALA A 354 31.19 -13.13 -9.26
CA ALA A 354 29.92 -12.61 -8.77
C ALA A 354 29.95 -11.09 -8.63
N LEU A 355 28.86 -10.41 -8.96
CA LEU A 355 28.72 -8.97 -8.75
C LEU A 355 28.37 -8.70 -7.29
N LEU A 356 29.17 -7.89 -6.60
CA LEU A 356 28.85 -7.29 -5.32
C LEU A 356 28.37 -5.85 -5.54
N VAL A 357 27.27 -5.47 -4.89
CA VAL A 357 26.70 -4.12 -4.92
C VAL A 357 26.53 -3.62 -3.49
N GLY A 358 27.14 -2.48 -3.19
CA GLY A 358 27.10 -1.83 -1.88
C GLY A 358 26.15 -0.65 -1.94
N THR A 359 25.23 -0.52 -0.98
CA THR A 359 24.14 0.45 -1.05
C THR A 359 24.06 1.38 0.16
N GLY A 360 23.36 2.50 -0.04
CA GLY A 360 22.73 3.30 1.01
C GLY A 360 21.19 3.20 0.95
N PRO A 361 20.46 3.70 1.95
CA PRO A 361 20.91 4.28 3.22
C PRO A 361 20.94 3.27 4.39
N LYS A 362 20.79 1.96 4.09
CA LYS A 362 20.79 0.85 5.07
C LYS A 362 22.04 -0.05 5.00
N GLY A 363 23.09 0.37 4.30
CA GLY A 363 24.38 -0.32 4.22
C GLY A 363 24.30 -1.74 3.69
N LYS A 364 23.38 -2.06 2.77
CA LYS A 364 23.20 -3.45 2.31
C LYS A 364 24.31 -3.86 1.36
N ILE A 365 24.71 -5.14 1.43
CA ILE A 365 25.60 -5.78 0.47
C ILE A 365 24.79 -6.82 -0.30
N TYR A 366 24.50 -6.55 -1.57
CA TYR A 366 23.91 -7.54 -2.46
C TYR A 366 24.99 -8.29 -3.23
N ARG A 367 24.78 -9.59 -3.45
CA ARG A 367 25.53 -10.42 -4.39
C ARG A 367 24.59 -10.86 -5.50
N VAL A 368 25.00 -10.70 -6.75
CA VAL A 368 24.24 -11.11 -7.92
C VAL A 368 25.03 -12.18 -8.68
N ILE A 369 24.36 -13.29 -8.97
CA ILE A 369 24.93 -14.48 -9.60
C ILE A 369 24.02 -15.03 -10.70
N ASN A 370 24.63 -15.74 -11.65
CA ASN A 370 23.99 -16.38 -12.82
C ASN A 370 23.42 -15.40 -13.85
N ASP A 371 23.03 -15.97 -14.99
CA ASP A 371 22.20 -15.38 -16.03
C ASP A 371 21.01 -16.34 -16.26
N PRO A 372 19.74 -15.92 -16.01
CA PRO A 372 19.33 -14.59 -15.56
C PRO A 372 19.79 -14.26 -14.13
N PRO A 373 19.95 -12.95 -13.80
CA PRO A 373 20.43 -12.51 -12.49
C PRO A 373 19.61 -13.01 -11.29
N ARG A 374 20.29 -13.61 -10.29
CA ARG A 374 19.73 -13.92 -8.97
C ARG A 374 20.41 -13.06 -7.90
N THR A 375 19.64 -12.17 -7.29
CA THR A 375 20.08 -11.27 -6.22
C THR A 375 19.97 -11.93 -4.85
N ILE A 376 21.03 -11.86 -4.04
CA ILE A 376 21.11 -12.37 -2.67
C ILE A 376 21.53 -11.20 -1.78
N LEU A 377 20.82 -10.93 -0.69
CA LEU A 377 21.34 -10.03 0.35
C LEU A 377 22.38 -10.82 1.17
N LEU A 378 23.65 -10.43 1.12
CA LEU A 378 24.70 -11.03 1.94
C LEU A 378 24.64 -10.55 3.39
N GLY A 379 24.23 -9.31 3.62
CA GLY A 379 24.15 -8.73 4.95
C GLY A 379 24.07 -7.20 4.91
N ARG A 380 24.36 -6.59 6.05
CA ARG A 380 24.49 -5.13 6.19
C ARG A 380 25.84 -4.79 6.80
N ALA A 381 26.46 -3.73 6.30
CA ALA A 381 27.62 -3.09 6.88
C ALA A 381 27.29 -2.49 8.26
N PRO A 382 28.30 -2.26 9.13
CA PRO A 382 28.15 -1.54 10.40
C PRO A 382 28.00 -0.01 10.22
N ALA A 383 27.39 0.43 9.12
CA ALA A 383 27.28 1.83 8.69
C ALA A 383 26.10 2.00 7.72
N ARG A 384 25.72 3.26 7.41
CA ARG A 384 24.55 3.54 6.56
C ARG A 384 24.80 3.41 5.06
N GLN A 385 26.01 3.65 4.60
CA GLN A 385 26.39 3.62 3.18
C GLN A 385 27.70 2.86 3.00
N ILE A 386 27.85 2.22 1.85
CA ILE A 386 29.09 1.55 1.42
C ILE A 386 29.63 2.33 0.24
N THR A 387 30.62 3.19 0.47
CA THR A 387 31.07 4.22 -0.48
C THR A 387 32.00 3.69 -1.57
N ARG A 388 32.87 2.73 -1.22
CA ARG A 388 33.86 2.19 -2.15
C ARG A 388 34.22 0.75 -1.81
N PHE A 389 34.26 -0.15 -2.79
CA PHE A 389 34.91 -1.45 -2.70
C PHE A 389 36.38 -1.38 -3.14
N LEU A 390 37.19 -2.27 -2.57
CA LEU A 390 38.55 -2.55 -2.99
C LEU A 390 38.82 -4.05 -2.84
N GLU A 391 39.14 -4.72 -3.94
CA GLU A 391 39.71 -6.06 -3.91
C GLU A 391 41.22 -5.94 -3.72
N GLY A 392 41.74 -6.54 -2.64
CA GLY A 392 43.17 -6.56 -2.37
C GLY A 392 43.93 -7.59 -3.22
N ALA A 393 45.25 -7.48 -3.27
CA ALA A 393 46.11 -8.47 -3.93
C ALA A 393 46.07 -9.87 -3.25
N ASP A 394 45.53 -9.93 -2.03
CA ASP A 394 45.18 -11.14 -1.28
C ASP A 394 43.85 -11.78 -1.71
N GLY A 395 43.10 -11.15 -2.63
CA GLY A 395 41.76 -11.54 -3.04
C GLY A 395 40.68 -11.23 -2.00
N ALA A 396 41.00 -10.49 -0.94
CA ALA A 396 40.03 -10.08 0.07
C ALA A 396 39.30 -8.82 -0.40
N VAL A 397 37.97 -8.87 -0.39
CA VAL A 397 37.13 -7.70 -0.65
C VAL A 397 37.00 -6.88 0.63
N ARG A 398 37.45 -5.63 0.57
CA ARG A 398 37.28 -4.61 1.61
C ARG A 398 36.37 -3.50 1.10
N TYR A 399 35.73 -2.78 2.00
CA TYR A 399 34.91 -1.63 1.62
C TYR A 399 34.98 -0.49 2.64
N ALA A 400 34.93 0.74 2.12
CA ALA A 400 34.75 1.96 2.88
C ALA A 400 33.27 2.22 3.15
N THR A 401 32.99 2.97 4.21
CA THR A 401 31.63 3.34 4.61
C THR A 401 31.44 4.83 4.88
N ALA A 402 30.18 5.24 4.95
CA ALA A 402 29.78 6.53 5.52
C ALA A 402 28.72 6.37 6.60
N ASN A 403 28.75 7.28 7.57
CA ASN A 403 27.88 7.35 8.73
C ASN A 403 27.89 6.03 9.53
N PRO A 404 29.01 5.64 10.18
CA PRO A 404 30.31 6.33 10.24
C PRO A 404 31.32 5.90 9.15
N GLY A 405 32.50 6.53 9.12
CA GLY A 405 33.64 6.13 8.29
C GLY A 405 34.39 4.95 8.87
N LYS A 406 34.42 3.83 8.14
CA LYS A 406 35.15 2.60 8.49
C LYS A 406 35.73 1.98 7.22
N VAL A 407 36.76 1.15 7.35
CA VAL A 407 37.09 0.11 6.36
C VAL A 407 36.77 -1.24 6.96
N VAL A 408 36.00 -2.04 6.24
CA VAL A 408 35.49 -3.33 6.70
C VAL A 408 35.86 -4.40 5.67
N GLN A 409 36.34 -5.55 6.14
CA GLN A 409 36.69 -6.70 5.31
C GLN A 409 35.53 -7.69 5.27
N LEU A 410 35.09 -8.05 4.06
CA LEU A 410 34.09 -9.10 3.84
C LEU A 410 34.79 -10.46 3.80
N THR A 411 34.53 -11.33 4.78
CA THR A 411 35.15 -12.65 4.85
C THR A 411 34.27 -13.74 4.22
N SER A 412 34.86 -14.90 3.94
CA SER A 412 34.14 -16.11 3.50
C SER A 412 33.60 -16.97 4.65
N ALA A 413 33.95 -16.66 5.90
CA ALA A 413 33.50 -17.40 7.08
C ALA A 413 32.05 -16.99 7.43
N LEU A 414 31.19 -17.95 7.75
CA LEU A 414 29.83 -17.64 8.20
C LEU A 414 29.82 -17.28 9.69
N ALA A 415 28.97 -16.31 10.06
CA ALA A 415 28.74 -15.93 11.45
C ALA A 415 28.18 -17.11 12.26
N SER A 416 28.57 -17.25 13.52
CA SER A 416 28.07 -18.32 14.40
C SER A 416 26.62 -18.09 14.86
N ARG A 417 26.13 -16.86 14.79
CA ARG A 417 24.77 -16.45 15.17
C ARG A 417 24.33 -15.25 14.33
N GLY A 418 23.08 -15.26 13.89
CA GLY A 418 22.43 -14.13 13.22
C GLY A 418 21.00 -13.92 13.72
N VAL A 419 20.49 -12.71 13.52
CA VAL A 419 19.19 -12.26 14.03
C VAL A 419 18.41 -11.57 12.91
N TYR A 420 17.14 -11.92 12.80
CA TYR A 420 16.14 -11.26 11.97
C TYR A 420 15.04 -10.69 12.87
N VAL A 421 14.63 -9.45 12.63
CA VAL A 421 13.47 -8.82 13.27
C VAL A 421 12.49 -8.46 12.16
N SER A 422 11.25 -8.93 12.27
CA SER A 422 10.22 -8.66 11.26
C SER A 422 9.84 -7.18 11.20
N ALA A 423 9.25 -6.77 10.07
CA ALA A 423 8.35 -5.63 10.09
C ALA A 423 7.26 -5.80 11.16
N VAL A 424 6.68 -4.69 11.61
CA VAL A 424 5.54 -4.72 12.54
C VAL A 424 4.29 -5.11 11.77
N ARG A 425 3.56 -6.10 12.28
CA ARG A 425 2.24 -6.46 11.76
C ARG A 425 1.16 -5.72 12.53
N ASP A 426 0.37 -4.94 11.80
CA ASP A 426 -0.91 -4.44 12.28
C ASP A 426 -1.99 -5.53 12.17
N ALA A 427 -2.83 -5.63 13.19
CA ALA A 427 -4.04 -6.45 13.22
C ALA A 427 -5.33 -5.60 13.15
N GLU A 428 -5.20 -4.29 12.90
CA GLU A 428 -6.23 -3.25 12.77
C GLU A 428 -6.97 -2.95 14.08
N THR A 429 -7.40 -3.99 14.79
CA THR A 429 -7.95 -3.93 16.15
C THR A 429 -7.06 -4.69 17.13
N VAL A 430 -7.37 -4.60 18.43
CA VAL A 430 -6.67 -5.42 19.45
C VAL A 430 -6.93 -6.90 19.20
N ALA A 431 -5.91 -7.64 18.80
CA ALA A 431 -6.02 -9.06 18.48
C ALA A 431 -5.63 -9.96 19.65
N LYS A 432 -6.19 -11.18 19.64
CA LYS A 432 -5.67 -12.32 20.39
C LYS A 432 -4.67 -13.07 19.51
N TRP A 433 -3.44 -13.20 20.01
CA TRP A 433 -2.40 -13.93 19.31
C TRP A 433 -2.59 -15.45 19.44
N GLY A 434 -2.42 -16.16 18.33
CA GLY A 434 -2.55 -17.61 18.22
C GLY A 434 -1.20 -18.30 18.24
N THR A 435 -1.02 -19.27 17.35
CA THR A 435 0.23 -20.03 17.23
C THR A 435 1.22 -19.33 16.30
N ILE A 436 2.49 -19.24 16.70
CA ILE A 436 3.62 -18.96 15.81
C ILE A 436 4.32 -20.27 15.45
N SER A 437 4.55 -20.51 14.16
CA SER A 437 5.21 -21.71 13.61
C SER A 437 6.17 -21.31 12.48
N TRP A 438 7.08 -22.21 12.12
CA TRP A 438 8.02 -21.96 11.02
C TRP A 438 8.47 -23.22 10.30
N ARG A 439 8.98 -23.03 9.09
CA ARG A 439 9.63 -24.08 8.29
C ARG A 439 11.09 -23.73 8.10
N GLY A 440 11.96 -24.72 8.28
CA GLY A 440 13.40 -24.55 8.21
C GLY A 440 14.14 -25.89 8.29
N SER A 441 15.44 -25.84 8.04
CA SER A 441 16.36 -26.96 8.22
C SER A 441 17.42 -26.58 9.25
N THR A 442 17.65 -27.48 10.21
CA THR A 442 18.63 -27.33 11.30
C THR A 442 19.67 -28.46 11.24
N PRO A 443 20.60 -28.46 10.25
CA PRO A 443 21.63 -29.47 10.12
C PRO A 443 22.68 -29.39 11.25
N GLY A 444 23.33 -30.52 11.58
CA GLY A 444 24.54 -30.52 12.41
C GLY A 444 24.40 -29.90 13.81
N GLY A 445 23.24 -30.04 14.45
CA GLY A 445 23.01 -29.43 15.78
C GLY A 445 22.80 -27.90 15.78
N SER A 446 22.69 -27.26 14.60
CA SER A 446 22.23 -25.88 14.50
C SER A 446 20.79 -25.70 15.02
N ARG A 447 20.36 -24.46 15.24
CA ARG A 447 19.02 -24.17 15.76
C ARG A 447 18.42 -22.88 15.21
N ILE A 448 17.10 -22.85 15.22
CA ILE A 448 16.26 -21.68 14.92
C ILE A 448 15.38 -21.47 16.15
N GLU A 449 15.43 -20.27 16.70
CA GLU A 449 14.65 -19.84 17.86
C GLU A 449 13.83 -18.61 17.45
N LEU A 450 12.51 -18.60 17.70
CA LEU A 450 11.68 -17.42 17.51
C LEU A 450 11.35 -16.75 18.85
N ALA A 451 11.15 -15.44 18.87
CA ALA A 451 10.53 -14.72 19.98
C ALA A 451 9.54 -13.69 19.43
N SER A 452 8.58 -13.25 20.24
CA SER A 452 7.61 -12.22 19.86
C SER A 452 7.45 -11.14 20.92
N ARG A 453 7.01 -9.96 20.48
CA ARG A 453 6.53 -8.88 21.34
C ARG A 453 5.33 -8.20 20.69
N SER A 454 4.51 -7.53 21.49
CA SER A 454 3.30 -6.87 21.02
C SER A 454 3.10 -5.50 21.68
N GLY A 455 2.29 -4.64 21.06
CA GLY A 455 2.01 -3.29 21.55
C GLY A 455 0.80 -2.66 20.88
N ASN A 456 0.40 -1.48 21.37
CA ASN A 456 -0.75 -0.72 20.86
C ASN A 456 -0.35 0.58 20.13
N THR A 457 0.93 0.73 19.78
CA THR A 457 1.46 1.78 18.92
C THR A 457 2.17 1.12 17.74
N GLU A 458 2.05 1.69 16.54
CA GLU A 458 2.68 1.17 15.32
C GLU A 458 4.20 1.06 15.46
N ILE A 459 4.84 2.13 15.92
CA ILE A 459 6.29 2.16 16.20
C ILE A 459 6.56 1.49 17.58
N PRO A 460 7.44 0.48 17.65
CA PRO A 460 7.85 -0.13 18.92
C PRO A 460 8.59 0.86 19.83
N ASN A 461 8.12 0.96 21.08
CA ASN A 461 8.66 1.87 22.09
C ASN A 461 8.54 1.24 23.50
N ALA A 462 8.82 2.00 24.55
CA ALA A 462 8.79 1.53 25.95
C ALA A 462 7.40 1.06 26.47
N THR A 463 6.32 1.24 25.71
CA THR A 463 4.98 0.73 26.04
C THR A 463 4.65 -0.64 25.43
N TRP A 464 5.52 -1.15 24.57
CA TRP A 464 5.42 -2.52 24.06
C TRP A 464 5.85 -3.54 25.12
N SER A 465 5.40 -4.78 24.98
CA SER A 465 5.92 -5.87 25.80
C SER A 465 7.41 -6.10 25.56
N ASP A 466 8.08 -6.64 26.57
CA ASP A 466 9.36 -7.31 26.36
C ASP A 466 9.24 -8.43 25.32
N TRP A 467 10.38 -8.84 24.78
CA TRP A 467 10.47 -10.04 23.97
C TRP A 467 10.15 -11.29 24.80
N SER A 468 9.35 -12.19 24.25
CA SER A 468 9.05 -13.48 24.84
C SER A 468 10.30 -14.32 25.13
N ALA A 469 10.13 -15.33 25.98
CA ALA A 469 11.05 -16.47 25.97
C ALA A 469 11.11 -17.11 24.57
N PRO A 470 12.24 -17.72 24.17
CA PRO A 470 12.37 -18.33 22.85
C PRO A 470 11.43 -19.52 22.64
N TYR A 471 10.68 -19.50 21.54
CA TYR A 471 9.98 -20.64 20.96
C TYR A 471 10.99 -21.50 20.20
N ALA A 472 11.02 -22.80 20.50
CA ALA A 472 11.95 -23.76 19.87
C ALA A 472 11.26 -24.88 19.07
N ASP A 473 9.94 -25.07 19.19
CA ASP A 473 9.19 -26.03 18.35
C ASP A 473 8.66 -25.35 17.08
N GLY A 474 9.31 -25.66 15.94
CA GLY A 474 8.91 -25.16 14.63
C GLY A 474 7.52 -25.61 14.17
N LYS A 475 6.96 -26.68 14.75
CA LYS A 475 5.58 -27.10 14.45
C LYS A 475 4.54 -26.11 14.98
N GLY A 476 4.89 -25.36 16.02
CA GLY A 476 4.05 -24.30 16.58
C GLY A 476 4.23 -24.12 18.08
N SER A 477 4.21 -22.87 18.53
CA SER A 477 4.07 -22.50 19.94
C SER A 477 2.99 -21.42 20.08
N LEU A 478 2.21 -21.44 21.16
CA LEU A 478 1.28 -20.36 21.47
C LEU A 478 2.07 -19.07 21.73
N ILE A 479 1.72 -17.98 21.05
CA ILE A 479 2.32 -16.67 21.27
C ILE A 479 1.99 -16.22 22.70
N SER A 480 3.04 -15.95 23.46
CA SER A 480 2.96 -15.55 24.88
C SER A 480 2.93 -14.03 25.08
N SER A 481 3.07 -13.26 23.99
CA SER A 481 2.96 -11.80 24.03
C SER A 481 1.51 -11.38 24.35
N PRO A 482 1.28 -10.28 25.10
CA PRO A 482 -0.07 -9.83 25.44
C PRO A 482 -0.94 -9.50 24.22
N ASN A 483 -2.26 -9.65 24.35
CA ASN A 483 -3.21 -9.17 23.34
C ASN A 483 -2.99 -7.67 23.08
N ALA A 484 -2.81 -7.29 21.82
CA ALA A 484 -2.56 -5.91 21.40
C ALA A 484 -2.92 -5.74 19.92
N ARG A 485 -2.85 -4.52 19.37
CA ARG A 485 -3.07 -4.29 17.94
C ARG A 485 -1.88 -4.71 17.07
N TYR A 486 -0.65 -4.54 17.56
CA TYR A 486 0.56 -4.78 16.78
C TYR A 486 1.37 -5.97 17.32
N LEU A 487 1.95 -6.75 16.42
CA LEU A 487 2.87 -7.86 16.71
C LEU A 487 4.18 -7.69 15.95
N GLN A 488 5.29 -8.06 16.58
CA GLN A 488 6.58 -8.23 15.91
C GLN A 488 7.22 -9.54 16.38
N TRP A 489 7.87 -10.27 15.48
CA TRP A 489 8.64 -11.46 15.83
C TRP A 489 10.12 -11.30 15.44
N ARG A 490 10.97 -12.06 16.13
CA ARG A 490 12.42 -12.10 15.92
C ARG A 490 12.85 -13.55 15.76
N ALA A 491 13.54 -13.87 14.67
CA ALA A 491 14.24 -15.14 14.54
C ALA A 491 15.71 -14.99 14.97
N THR A 492 16.21 -15.98 15.67
CA THR A 492 17.64 -16.16 15.96
C THR A 492 18.09 -17.47 15.34
N LEU A 493 19.02 -17.40 14.40
CA LEU A 493 19.66 -18.54 13.76
C LEU A 493 21.03 -18.74 14.40
N ILE A 494 21.35 -19.94 14.86
CA ILE A 494 22.64 -20.24 15.50
C ILE A 494 23.24 -21.49 14.88
N ALA A 495 24.52 -21.41 14.54
CA ALA A 495 25.28 -22.46 13.87
C ALA A 495 25.40 -23.75 14.69
N GLY A 496 25.57 -24.85 13.97
CA GLY A 496 26.18 -26.09 14.44
C GLY A 496 27.32 -26.44 13.49
N ASP A 497 27.38 -27.69 13.01
CA ASP A 497 28.33 -28.08 11.96
C ASP A 497 28.05 -27.39 10.60
N ALA A 498 26.84 -26.85 10.43
CA ALA A 498 26.41 -26.12 9.25
C ALA A 498 25.40 -25.01 9.61
N SER A 499 25.14 -24.12 8.65
CA SER A 499 24.14 -23.05 8.82
C SER A 499 22.72 -23.60 8.87
N PRO A 500 21.87 -23.17 9.83
CA PRO A 500 20.43 -23.36 9.72
C PRO A 500 19.86 -22.50 8.59
N ARG A 501 18.72 -22.92 8.03
CA ARG A 501 17.98 -22.17 7.00
C ARG A 501 16.53 -22.00 7.43
N LEU A 502 16.04 -20.77 7.52
CA LEU A 502 14.63 -20.45 7.78
C LEU A 502 13.94 -20.11 6.46
N THR A 503 12.82 -20.76 6.16
CA THR A 503 12.14 -20.66 4.85
C THR A 503 10.78 -19.96 4.93
N SER A 504 10.12 -20.00 6.09
CA SER A 504 8.87 -19.28 6.31
C SER A 504 8.56 -19.19 7.80
N VAL A 505 8.02 -18.06 8.24
CA VAL A 505 7.35 -17.93 9.55
C VAL A 505 5.87 -17.69 9.33
N THR A 506 5.02 -18.21 10.22
CA THR A 506 3.58 -17.93 10.20
C THR A 506 3.09 -17.69 11.63
N ALA A 507 2.51 -16.52 11.87
CA ALA A 507 1.84 -16.16 13.10
C ALA A 507 0.32 -16.08 12.84
N ALA A 508 -0.44 -16.93 13.53
CA ALA A 508 -1.89 -16.87 13.52
C ALA A 508 -2.39 -15.84 14.55
N TYR A 509 -3.46 -15.12 14.24
CA TYR A 509 -4.12 -14.20 15.16
C TYR A 509 -5.62 -14.08 14.88
N LEU A 510 -6.38 -13.62 15.87
CA LEU A 510 -7.80 -13.31 15.73
C LEU A 510 -8.02 -11.86 16.18
N PRO A 511 -8.29 -10.92 15.27
CA PRO A 511 -8.73 -9.57 15.63
C PRO A 511 -9.93 -9.62 16.56
N ARG A 512 -10.08 -8.61 17.42
CA ARG A 512 -11.33 -8.42 18.15
C ARG A 512 -12.39 -7.91 17.17
N ASN A 513 -13.49 -8.64 17.06
CA ASN A 513 -14.66 -8.24 16.28
C ASN A 513 -15.16 -6.85 16.71
N LEU A 514 -15.57 -6.02 15.75
CA LEU A 514 -16.20 -4.73 15.99
C LEU A 514 -17.72 -4.87 15.87
N ARG A 515 -18.44 -3.86 16.36
CA ARG A 515 -19.90 -3.86 16.26
C ARG A 515 -20.28 -3.20 14.94
N PRO A 516 -21.15 -3.82 14.12
CA PRO A 516 -21.76 -3.15 12.97
C PRO A 516 -22.46 -1.86 13.38
N GLU A 517 -22.47 -0.85 12.52
CA GLU A 517 -23.20 0.40 12.74
C GLU A 517 -24.30 0.58 11.70
N VAL A 518 -25.52 0.90 12.16
CA VAL A 518 -26.59 1.41 11.28
C VAL A 518 -26.51 2.93 11.32
N THR A 519 -25.91 3.53 10.30
CA THR A 519 -25.56 4.96 10.27
C THR A 519 -26.76 5.85 9.92
N LYS A 520 -27.81 5.30 9.31
CA LYS A 520 -29.03 6.04 8.94
C LYS A 520 -30.21 5.11 8.71
N VAL A 521 -31.41 5.57 9.04
CA VAL A 521 -32.69 4.93 8.66
C VAL A 521 -33.57 6.01 8.03
N THR A 522 -34.03 5.75 6.80
CA THR A 522 -34.86 6.65 6.00
C THR A 522 -36.26 6.06 5.90
N VAL A 523 -37.27 6.80 6.37
CA VAL A 523 -38.68 6.48 6.13
C VAL A 523 -39.11 7.27 4.90
N HIS A 524 -39.61 6.58 3.87
CA HIS A 524 -40.12 7.25 2.67
C HIS A 524 -41.60 7.66 2.84
N PRO A 525 -42.11 8.63 2.07
CA PRO A 525 -43.53 9.00 2.11
C PRO A 525 -44.44 7.79 1.80
N PRO A 526 -45.65 7.70 2.38
CA PRO A 526 -46.57 6.58 2.16
C PRO A 526 -46.78 6.27 0.67
N GLY A 527 -46.85 4.98 0.36
CA GLY A 527 -46.99 4.45 -0.99
C GLY A 527 -45.75 4.58 -1.89
N THR A 528 -44.66 5.20 -1.43
CA THR A 528 -43.40 5.25 -2.18
C THR A 528 -42.74 3.87 -2.20
N VAL A 529 -42.46 3.34 -3.39
CA VAL A 529 -41.72 2.08 -3.59
C VAL A 529 -40.66 2.22 -4.67
N PHE A 530 -39.65 1.36 -4.65
CA PHE A 530 -38.56 1.33 -5.64
C PHE A 530 -38.66 0.07 -6.50
N LEU A 531 -38.46 0.22 -7.80
CA LEU A 531 -38.34 -0.90 -8.72
C LEU A 531 -36.94 -1.51 -8.64
N GLU A 532 -36.81 -2.82 -8.82
CA GLU A 532 -35.50 -3.45 -8.96
C GLU A 532 -34.82 -3.06 -10.28
N SER A 533 -33.53 -2.73 -10.21
CA SER A 533 -32.72 -2.46 -11.39
C SER A 533 -32.46 -3.77 -12.16
N PHE A 534 -32.86 -3.81 -13.43
CA PHE A 534 -32.66 -4.92 -14.39
C PHE A 534 -33.61 -6.15 -14.33
N SER A 535 -34.87 -6.00 -13.91
CA SER A 535 -35.89 -7.01 -14.25
C SER A 535 -36.18 -7.05 -15.75
N SER A 536 -36.05 -8.22 -16.38
CA SER A 536 -36.49 -8.49 -17.76
C SER A 536 -37.93 -9.02 -17.77
N GLY A 537 -38.88 -8.17 -17.42
CA GLY A 537 -40.30 -8.50 -17.25
C GLY A 537 -41.07 -7.34 -16.62
N ASP A 538 -42.23 -7.61 -16.02
CA ASP A 538 -42.81 -6.65 -15.07
C ASP A 538 -41.81 -6.41 -13.93
N PRO A 539 -41.52 -5.15 -13.55
CA PRO A 539 -40.45 -4.86 -12.62
C PRO A 539 -40.88 -5.15 -11.18
N ALA A 540 -40.14 -6.05 -10.52
CA ALA A 540 -40.30 -6.38 -9.11
C ALA A 540 -40.07 -5.16 -8.21
N LEU A 541 -40.67 -5.19 -7.02
CA LEU A 541 -40.49 -4.16 -6.00
C LEU A 541 -39.33 -4.53 -5.08
N ALA A 542 -38.38 -3.61 -4.92
CA ALA A 542 -37.28 -3.78 -3.98
C ALA A 542 -37.82 -3.80 -2.54
N GLY A 543 -37.50 -4.86 -1.80
CA GLY A 543 -37.92 -5.04 -0.41
C GLY A 543 -39.34 -5.55 -0.18
N LEU A 544 -40.08 -5.96 -1.22
CA LEU A 544 -41.36 -6.67 -1.10
C LEU A 544 -41.21 -8.09 -1.66
N GLU A 545 -41.51 -9.12 -0.87
CA GLU A 545 -41.37 -10.51 -1.31
C GLU A 545 -42.56 -10.98 -2.18
N GLU A 546 -42.29 -11.25 -3.47
CA GLU A 546 -43.07 -12.18 -4.29
C GLU A 546 -42.15 -13.38 -4.61
N GLU A 547 -42.55 -14.60 -4.20
CA GLU A 547 -41.97 -15.95 -4.41
C GLU A 547 -40.49 -16.07 -4.91
N PRO A 548 -39.61 -16.80 -4.19
CA PRO A 548 -38.16 -16.72 -4.39
C PRO A 548 -37.66 -17.35 -5.71
N THR A 549 -37.26 -16.52 -6.67
CA THR A 549 -36.44 -16.97 -7.81
C THR A 549 -34.99 -16.46 -7.71
N SER A 550 -34.07 -17.42 -7.56
CA SER A 550 -32.59 -17.32 -7.64
C SER A 550 -31.84 -16.63 -6.49
N ASN A 551 -31.12 -17.45 -5.72
CA ASN A 551 -30.03 -17.02 -4.83
C ASN A 551 -28.89 -16.41 -5.66
N THR A 552 -28.73 -15.09 -5.60
CA THR A 552 -27.49 -14.42 -6.01
C THR A 552 -27.01 -13.56 -4.84
N ALA A 553 -26.02 -14.08 -4.10
CA ALA A 553 -25.47 -13.40 -2.93
C ALA A 553 -24.49 -12.29 -3.33
N GLY A 554 -24.43 -11.22 -2.54
CA GLY A 554 -23.27 -10.30 -2.51
C GLY A 554 -23.35 -9.07 -3.42
N SER A 555 -24.41 -8.27 -3.32
CA SER A 555 -24.36 -6.83 -3.61
C SER A 555 -25.60 -6.14 -3.03
N ALA A 556 -25.44 -4.97 -2.42
CA ALA A 556 -26.57 -4.11 -2.08
C ALA A 556 -27.21 -3.61 -3.39
N ARG A 557 -28.42 -4.09 -3.70
CA ARG A 557 -29.09 -3.77 -4.97
C ARG A 557 -29.36 -2.27 -5.05
N ALA A 558 -28.82 -1.62 -6.08
CA ALA A 558 -29.06 -0.20 -6.30
C ALA A 558 -30.55 0.05 -6.55
N LEU A 559 -31.17 0.86 -5.68
CA LEU A 559 -32.57 1.26 -5.78
C LEU A 559 -32.85 1.82 -7.17
N GLY A 560 -33.75 1.17 -7.90
CA GLY A 560 -34.15 1.62 -9.24
C GLY A 560 -35.17 2.74 -9.18
N ARG A 561 -35.94 2.89 -10.27
CA ARG A 561 -36.90 3.98 -10.42
C ARG A 561 -37.98 3.95 -9.33
N GLN A 562 -38.24 5.11 -8.72
CA GLN A 562 -39.35 5.30 -7.78
C GLN A 562 -40.71 5.15 -8.49
N SER A 563 -41.65 4.48 -7.83
CA SER A 563 -43.04 4.30 -8.22
C SER A 563 -43.97 4.52 -7.01
N TYR A 564 -45.28 4.56 -7.25
CA TYR A 564 -46.30 4.70 -6.22
C TYR A 564 -47.22 3.48 -6.18
N ARG A 565 -47.38 2.86 -5.01
CA ARG A 565 -48.39 1.83 -4.72
C ARG A 565 -48.99 2.07 -3.33
N LYS A 566 -50.28 2.42 -3.28
CA LYS A 566 -51.00 2.65 -2.01
C LYS A 566 -50.93 1.42 -1.09
N GLY A 567 -50.83 1.65 0.23
CA GLY A 567 -50.80 0.60 1.25
C GLY A 567 -49.42 0.00 1.53
N LEU A 568 -48.36 0.50 0.87
CA LEU A 568 -46.98 0.11 1.15
C LEU A 568 -46.21 1.25 1.81
N GLN A 569 -45.47 0.94 2.87
CA GLN A 569 -44.58 1.85 3.59
C GLN A 569 -43.13 1.36 3.48
N THR A 570 -42.28 2.12 2.81
CA THR A 570 -40.90 1.70 2.49
C THR A 570 -39.87 2.36 3.41
N PHE A 571 -38.88 1.56 3.80
CA PHE A 571 -37.75 1.94 4.63
C PHE A 571 -36.44 1.58 3.92
N VAL A 572 -35.47 2.49 3.97
CA VAL A 572 -34.11 2.29 3.43
C VAL A 572 -33.11 2.69 4.50
N TRP A 573 -32.09 1.87 4.75
CA TRP A 573 -31.04 2.17 5.72
C TRP A 573 -29.64 2.13 5.11
N GLU A 574 -28.73 2.83 5.77
CA GLU A 574 -27.29 2.76 5.52
C GLU A 574 -26.67 2.07 6.75
N ALA A 575 -25.80 1.10 6.51
CA ALA A 575 -25.08 0.38 7.54
C ALA A 575 -23.66 0.04 7.08
N SER A 576 -22.73 -0.04 8.02
CA SER A 576 -21.31 -0.27 7.78
C SER A 576 -20.75 -1.21 8.84
N ASP A 577 -19.90 -2.13 8.42
CA ASP A 577 -19.02 -2.87 9.31
C ASP A 577 -17.57 -2.47 9.06
N ALA A 578 -16.78 -2.32 10.14
CA ALA A 578 -15.43 -1.79 10.07
C ALA A 578 -14.35 -2.86 9.84
N ASN A 579 -14.65 -4.15 10.10
CA ASN A 579 -13.80 -5.28 9.73
C ASN A 579 -14.28 -6.00 8.45
N GLY A 580 -15.38 -5.52 7.85
CA GLY A 580 -15.89 -6.00 6.56
C GLY A 580 -16.79 -7.23 6.67
N ASP A 581 -17.32 -7.51 7.85
CA ASP A 581 -18.16 -8.69 8.10
C ASP A 581 -19.49 -8.62 7.33
N THR A 582 -19.97 -9.78 6.88
CA THR A 582 -21.23 -9.91 6.16
C THR A 582 -22.41 -9.64 7.08
N LEU A 583 -23.16 -8.56 6.78
CA LEU A 583 -24.31 -8.17 7.60
C LEU A 583 -25.60 -8.94 7.26
N ARG A 584 -26.45 -9.06 8.28
CA ARG A 584 -27.88 -9.38 8.19
C ARG A 584 -28.71 -8.38 8.96
N TYR A 585 -29.90 -8.08 8.47
CA TYR A 585 -30.79 -7.09 9.06
C TYR A 585 -32.07 -7.72 9.61
N THR A 586 -32.55 -7.16 10.72
CA THR A 586 -33.87 -7.42 11.28
C THR A 586 -34.62 -6.09 11.39
N VAL A 587 -35.81 -6.04 10.82
CA VAL A 587 -36.74 -4.90 10.92
C VAL A 587 -37.75 -5.22 12.00
N SER A 588 -37.82 -4.37 13.03
CA SER A 588 -38.85 -4.43 14.06
C SER A 588 -39.64 -3.12 14.09
N PHE A 589 -40.90 -3.17 14.52
CA PHE A 589 -41.75 -1.99 14.70
C PHE A 589 -42.25 -1.86 16.15
N GLN A 590 -42.66 -0.65 16.49
CA GLN A 590 -43.27 -0.29 17.76
C GLN A 590 -44.35 0.78 17.53
N PRO A 591 -45.62 0.52 17.91
CA PRO A 591 -46.64 1.57 17.98
C PRO A 591 -46.30 2.57 19.09
N GLU A 592 -46.57 3.85 18.87
CA GLU A 592 -46.30 4.88 19.88
C GLU A 592 -47.13 4.65 21.17
N GLY A 593 -46.50 4.90 22.32
CA GLY A 593 -47.06 4.58 23.64
C GLY A 593 -46.89 3.11 24.09
N GLN A 594 -46.42 2.21 23.22
CA GLN A 594 -46.04 0.84 23.62
C GLN A 594 -44.53 0.74 23.88
N THR A 595 -44.12 -0.25 24.68
CA THR A 595 -42.71 -0.51 25.03
C THR A 595 -42.13 -1.77 24.42
N LEU A 596 -42.97 -2.66 23.86
CA LEU A 596 -42.53 -3.88 23.19
C LEU A 596 -42.16 -3.56 21.73
N TRP A 597 -41.07 -4.17 21.24
CA TRP A 597 -40.74 -4.22 19.82
C TRP A 597 -41.26 -5.54 19.24
N GLN A 598 -41.89 -5.49 18.07
CA GLN A 598 -42.37 -6.65 17.32
C GLN A 598 -41.59 -6.78 16.01
N THR A 599 -41.16 -7.98 15.63
CA THR A 599 -40.41 -8.19 14.38
C THR A 599 -41.35 -8.22 13.17
N LEU A 600 -41.03 -7.43 12.14
CA LEU A 600 -41.67 -7.51 10.83
C LEU A 600 -40.98 -8.58 9.97
N GLN A 601 -39.65 -8.50 9.86
CA GLN A 601 -38.84 -9.42 9.06
C GLN A 601 -37.43 -9.55 9.65
N ALA A 602 -36.80 -10.70 9.48
CA ALA A 602 -35.45 -11.02 9.96
C ALA A 602 -34.62 -11.71 8.86
N ASP A 603 -33.30 -11.79 9.06
CA ASP A 603 -32.32 -12.36 8.12
C ASP A 603 -32.31 -11.70 6.72
N LEU A 604 -32.66 -10.41 6.65
CA LEU A 604 -32.60 -9.63 5.42
C LEU A 604 -31.15 -9.38 4.99
N VAL A 605 -30.91 -9.46 3.68
CA VAL A 605 -29.62 -9.12 3.05
C VAL A 605 -29.64 -7.71 2.47
N ASP A 606 -30.75 -7.30 1.85
CA ASP A 606 -30.91 -5.97 1.27
C ASP A 606 -31.13 -4.90 2.35
N SER A 607 -30.68 -3.68 2.07
CA SER A 607 -30.82 -2.52 2.97
C SER A 607 -32.12 -1.72 2.74
N VAL A 608 -33.16 -2.40 2.27
CA VAL A 608 -34.49 -1.87 1.94
C VAL A 608 -35.57 -2.87 2.34
N PHE A 609 -36.68 -2.38 2.87
CA PHE A 609 -37.85 -3.17 3.23
C PHE A 609 -39.14 -2.39 2.93
N ALA A 610 -40.11 -3.03 2.28
CA ALA A 610 -41.43 -2.48 2.01
C ALA A 610 -42.48 -3.24 2.83
N TRP A 611 -43.13 -2.54 3.75
CA TRP A 611 -44.16 -3.11 4.62
C TRP A 611 -45.55 -2.87 4.02
N ASP A 612 -46.34 -3.94 3.84
CA ASP A 612 -47.78 -3.81 3.61
C ASP A 612 -48.49 -3.39 4.90
N THR A 613 -48.97 -2.16 4.92
CA THR A 613 -49.63 -1.54 6.08
C THR A 613 -51.15 -1.67 6.04
N THR A 614 -51.75 -2.32 5.03
CA THR A 614 -53.22 -2.34 4.81
C THR A 614 -54.01 -3.01 5.94
N LEU A 615 -53.36 -3.88 6.73
CA LEU A 615 -53.93 -4.53 7.92
C LEU A 615 -53.38 -3.95 9.25
N THR A 616 -52.53 -2.93 9.18
CA THR A 616 -51.94 -2.27 10.35
C THR A 616 -52.90 -1.18 10.84
N PRO A 617 -53.22 -1.11 12.15
CA PRO A 617 -54.10 -0.06 12.68
C PRO A 617 -53.55 1.34 12.44
N ASP A 618 -54.44 2.31 12.22
CA ASP A 618 -54.06 3.71 12.06
C ASP A 618 -53.40 4.24 13.35
N GLY A 619 -52.33 5.03 13.22
CA GLY A 619 -51.55 5.52 14.35
C GLY A 619 -50.11 5.91 14.01
N ALA A 620 -49.40 6.39 15.04
CA ALA A 620 -47.98 6.73 14.97
C ALA A 620 -47.08 5.52 15.32
N TYR A 621 -46.00 5.34 14.56
CA TYR A 621 -45.11 4.18 14.64
C TYR A 621 -43.62 4.57 14.58
N ARG A 622 -42.77 3.68 15.08
CA ARG A 622 -41.32 3.68 14.82
C ARG A 622 -40.89 2.31 14.31
N ILE A 623 -39.87 2.28 13.47
CA ILE A 623 -39.13 1.05 13.19
C ILE A 623 -37.74 1.10 13.84
N LYS A 624 -37.18 -0.09 14.04
CA LYS A 624 -35.79 -0.31 14.43
C LYS A 624 -35.16 -1.29 13.47
N ILE A 625 -34.03 -0.89 12.90
CA ILE A 625 -33.15 -1.74 12.13
C ILE A 625 -32.07 -2.26 13.07
N SER A 626 -31.93 -3.57 13.17
CA SER A 626 -30.82 -4.23 13.84
C SER A 626 -29.94 -4.92 12.80
N ALA A 627 -28.67 -4.55 12.72
CA ALA A 627 -27.66 -5.17 11.86
C ALA A 627 -26.77 -6.11 12.68
N THR A 628 -26.57 -7.34 12.21
CA THR A 628 -25.72 -8.34 12.88
C THR A 628 -24.67 -8.92 11.95
N ASP A 629 -23.49 -9.18 12.50
CA ASP A 629 -22.30 -9.80 11.89
C ASP A 629 -22.30 -11.35 12.02
N ALA A 630 -23.44 -11.93 12.45
CA ALA A 630 -23.58 -13.35 12.75
C ALA A 630 -23.15 -14.34 11.63
N PRO A 631 -23.25 -14.02 10.32
CA PRO A 631 -22.78 -14.93 9.26
C PRO A 631 -21.29 -15.30 9.35
N ASP A 632 -20.44 -14.35 9.77
CA ASP A 632 -18.98 -14.50 9.79
C ASP A 632 -18.44 -14.67 11.22
N ASN A 633 -19.29 -14.58 12.25
CA ASN A 633 -18.91 -14.68 13.66
C ASN A 633 -19.51 -15.88 14.38
N SER A 634 -18.75 -16.43 15.34
CA SER A 634 -19.31 -17.43 16.25
C SER A 634 -20.37 -16.78 17.17
N PRO A 635 -21.39 -17.52 17.65
CA PRO A 635 -22.46 -16.96 18.50
C PRO A 635 -22.02 -16.28 19.81
N GLN A 636 -20.75 -16.43 20.22
CA GLN A 636 -20.16 -15.77 21.39
C GLN A 636 -19.45 -14.45 21.05
N ASN A 637 -19.08 -14.26 19.78
CA ASN A 637 -18.40 -13.07 19.26
C ASN A 637 -19.33 -12.18 18.42
N THR A 638 -20.50 -12.68 18.02
CA THR A 638 -21.52 -11.94 17.29
C THR A 638 -21.89 -10.63 18.00
N LEU A 639 -21.88 -9.52 17.27
CA LEU A 639 -22.33 -8.23 17.73
C LEU A 639 -23.52 -7.75 16.89
N VAL A 640 -24.26 -6.80 17.47
CA VAL A 640 -25.46 -6.22 16.86
C VAL A 640 -25.39 -4.70 16.99
N GLY A 641 -25.40 -4.01 15.86
CA GLY A 641 -25.73 -2.59 15.75
C GLY A 641 -27.23 -2.41 15.65
N GLN A 642 -27.77 -1.32 16.18
CA GLN A 642 -29.19 -1.00 15.99
C GLN A 642 -29.44 0.51 15.91
N ARG A 643 -30.44 0.90 15.13
CA ARG A 643 -30.91 2.29 15.03
C ARG A 643 -32.41 2.35 14.82
N GLU A 644 -33.04 3.30 15.50
CA GLU A 644 -34.46 3.60 15.38
C GLU A 644 -34.70 4.69 14.32
N SER A 645 -35.85 4.63 13.64
CA SER A 645 -36.31 5.71 12.77
C SER A 645 -36.86 6.88 13.57
N PRO A 646 -37.06 8.05 12.93
CA PRO A 646 -38.08 9.00 13.36
C PRO A 646 -39.46 8.34 13.47
N VAL A 647 -40.39 9.00 14.18
CA VAL A 647 -41.81 8.64 14.15
C VAL A 647 -42.37 8.87 12.74
N PHE A 648 -43.26 7.99 12.30
CA PHE A 648 -44.04 8.13 11.08
C PHE A 648 -45.46 7.61 11.31
N ASP A 649 -46.42 8.13 10.54
CA ASP A 649 -47.82 7.76 10.63
C ASP A 649 -48.18 6.68 9.63
N ILE A 650 -49.07 5.78 10.05
CA ILE A 650 -49.82 4.87 9.18
C ILE A 650 -51.28 5.30 9.28
N ASP A 651 -51.90 5.55 8.13
CA ASP A 651 -53.33 5.80 8.02
C ASP A 651 -53.86 5.11 6.75
N ASN A 652 -54.74 4.14 6.94
CA ASN A 652 -55.44 3.43 5.87
C ASN A 652 -56.91 3.87 5.76
N SER A 653 -57.41 4.67 6.73
CA SER A 653 -58.74 5.22 6.70
C SER A 653 -58.86 6.24 5.57
N ALA A 654 -60.06 6.36 5.01
CA ALA A 654 -60.34 7.40 4.02
C ALA A 654 -61.22 8.47 4.67
N PRO A 655 -61.03 9.76 4.31
CA PRO A 655 -61.86 10.83 4.81
C PRO A 655 -63.36 10.57 4.60
N ARG A 656 -64.18 11.19 5.44
CA ARG A 656 -65.64 11.15 5.36
C ARG A 656 -66.14 12.50 4.89
N VAL A 657 -66.98 12.50 3.85
CA VAL A 657 -67.69 13.71 3.41
C VAL A 657 -69.12 13.63 3.91
N GLU A 658 -69.54 14.60 4.71
CA GLU A 658 -70.89 14.74 5.25
C GLU A 658 -71.56 15.98 4.65
N ILE A 659 -72.68 15.80 3.95
CA ILE A 659 -73.42 16.92 3.34
C ILE A 659 -74.34 17.54 4.39
N LEU A 660 -74.14 18.83 4.68
CA LEU A 660 -74.92 19.57 5.66
C LEU A 660 -76.22 20.12 5.06
N GLY A 661 -76.16 20.57 3.80
CA GLY A 661 -77.32 21.11 3.10
C GLY A 661 -77.01 21.65 1.70
N VAL A 662 -78.07 21.85 0.94
CA VAL A 662 -78.05 22.52 -0.37
C VAL A 662 -79.10 23.63 -0.34
N GLU A 663 -78.66 24.89 -0.48
CA GLU A 663 -79.56 26.05 -0.60
C GLU A 663 -79.57 26.54 -2.04
N GLN A 664 -80.75 26.59 -2.67
CA GLN A 664 -80.90 27.04 -4.06
C GLN A 664 -81.36 28.51 -4.10
N GLN A 665 -80.61 29.35 -4.82
CA GLN A 665 -80.94 30.76 -5.07
C GLN A 665 -80.88 31.06 -6.57
N GLY A 666 -82.00 30.82 -7.27
CA GLY A 666 -82.06 30.92 -8.72
C GLY A 666 -81.26 29.80 -9.40
N ASP A 667 -80.45 30.16 -10.39
CA ASP A 667 -79.61 29.25 -11.19
C ASP A 667 -78.31 28.82 -10.46
N GLN A 668 -78.13 29.22 -9.20
CA GLN A 668 -76.96 28.94 -8.38
C GLN A 668 -77.39 28.19 -7.10
N ALA A 669 -76.69 27.11 -6.78
CA ALA A 669 -76.88 26.33 -5.56
C ALA A 669 -75.65 26.43 -4.66
N SER A 670 -75.85 26.71 -3.37
CA SER A 670 -74.80 26.68 -2.35
C SER A 670 -74.82 25.33 -1.65
N LEU A 671 -73.73 24.57 -1.78
CA LEU A 671 -73.51 23.28 -1.13
C LEU A 671 -72.63 23.48 0.10
N ALA A 672 -73.16 23.12 1.27
CA ALA A 672 -72.42 23.10 2.53
C ALA A 672 -72.09 21.65 2.91
N PHE A 673 -70.83 21.36 3.22
CA PHE A 673 -70.38 20.02 3.61
C PHE A 673 -69.17 20.07 4.54
N HIS A 674 -69.06 19.05 5.39
CA HIS A 674 -67.85 18.76 6.16
C HIS A 674 -67.03 17.69 5.46
N VAL A 675 -65.71 17.78 5.59
CA VAL A 675 -64.78 16.68 5.35
C VAL A 675 -64.06 16.39 6.66
N SER A 676 -64.12 15.16 7.16
CA SER A 676 -63.46 14.75 8.40
C SER A 676 -62.63 13.50 8.23
N ASP A 677 -61.51 13.44 8.96
CA ASP A 677 -60.70 12.25 9.12
C ASP A 677 -60.42 11.99 10.61
N THR A 678 -59.94 10.79 10.93
CA THR A 678 -59.65 10.35 12.30
C THR A 678 -58.17 10.41 12.67
N HIS A 679 -57.24 10.42 11.71
CA HIS A 679 -55.80 10.38 11.99
C HIS A 679 -54.99 11.41 11.19
N SER A 680 -55.22 11.55 9.89
CA SER A 680 -54.44 12.47 9.05
C SER A 680 -55.24 13.70 8.57
N PRO A 681 -54.65 14.91 8.59
CA PRO A 681 -55.39 16.12 8.24
C PRO A 681 -55.80 16.14 6.77
N ILE A 682 -56.93 16.77 6.48
CA ILE A 682 -57.42 16.96 5.12
C ILE A 682 -56.44 17.86 4.37
N ARG A 683 -56.02 17.44 3.18
CA ARG A 683 -54.97 18.14 2.41
C ARG A 683 -55.50 18.78 1.14
N HIS A 684 -56.49 18.16 0.51
CA HIS A 684 -56.94 18.55 -0.82
C HIS A 684 -58.39 18.11 -1.04
N VAL A 685 -59.24 19.06 -1.40
CA VAL A 685 -60.65 18.78 -1.75
C VAL A 685 -60.95 19.37 -3.11
N GLU A 686 -61.60 18.58 -3.95
CA GLU A 686 -62.00 18.94 -5.30
C GLU A 686 -63.48 18.65 -5.50
N ILE A 687 -64.13 19.51 -6.28
CA ILE A 687 -65.49 19.27 -6.75
C ILE A 687 -65.49 19.21 -8.27
N ARG A 688 -66.40 18.41 -8.82
CA ARG A 688 -66.73 18.37 -10.25
C ARG A 688 -68.25 18.42 -10.41
N GLU A 689 -68.70 19.28 -11.30
CA GLU A 689 -70.10 19.45 -11.66
C GLU A 689 -70.38 18.75 -13.00
N GLY A 690 -71.36 17.86 -13.04
CA GLY A 690 -71.73 17.09 -14.24
C GLY A 690 -70.53 16.44 -14.96
N THR A 691 -70.31 16.85 -16.22
CA THR A 691 -69.16 16.43 -17.06
C THR A 691 -67.99 17.43 -17.11
N GLY A 692 -68.02 18.48 -16.27
CA GLY A 692 -66.98 19.51 -16.20
C GLY A 692 -65.62 19.03 -15.66
N PRO A 693 -64.61 19.93 -15.66
CA PRO A 693 -63.32 19.65 -15.04
C PRO A 693 -63.43 19.59 -13.51
N TRP A 694 -62.47 18.93 -12.87
CA TRP A 694 -62.26 19.06 -11.42
C TRP A 694 -61.76 20.46 -11.09
N ARG A 695 -62.31 21.07 -10.04
CA ARG A 695 -61.82 22.32 -9.46
C ARG A 695 -61.53 22.13 -7.97
N VAL A 696 -60.41 22.69 -7.52
CA VAL A 696 -60.04 22.70 -6.09
C VAL A 696 -60.98 23.63 -5.34
N VAL A 697 -61.39 23.23 -4.14
CA VAL A 697 -62.16 24.05 -3.21
C VAL A 697 -61.41 24.16 -1.89
N TYR A 698 -61.56 25.31 -1.23
CA TYR A 698 -60.89 25.63 0.03
C TYR A 698 -61.92 25.65 1.16
N PRO A 699 -61.52 25.29 2.39
CA PRO A 699 -62.40 25.40 3.55
C PRO A 699 -62.72 26.87 3.88
N THR A 700 -63.66 27.08 4.81
CA THR A 700 -64.19 28.41 5.17
C THR A 700 -63.15 29.33 5.81
N ASP A 701 -62.08 28.80 6.41
CA ASP A 701 -60.92 29.54 6.92
C ASP A 701 -59.79 29.72 5.88
N GLY A 702 -59.83 28.98 4.78
CA GLY A 702 -58.99 29.10 3.60
C GLY A 702 -57.80 28.14 3.50
N ILE A 703 -57.54 27.27 4.49
CA ILE A 703 -56.39 26.34 4.47
C ILE A 703 -56.85 24.93 4.92
N PRO A 704 -56.80 23.90 4.06
CA PRO A 704 -57.05 22.53 4.51
C PRO A 704 -55.81 22.02 5.27
N ASP A 705 -55.89 22.02 6.61
CA ASP A 705 -54.85 21.51 7.51
C ASP A 705 -55.36 20.81 8.80
N GLY A 706 -56.67 20.75 9.00
CA GLY A 706 -57.33 20.12 10.14
C GLY A 706 -57.86 18.69 9.89
N LEU A 707 -58.25 18.03 10.97
CA LEU A 707 -58.97 16.73 10.94
C LEU A 707 -60.47 16.88 10.63
N LEU A 708 -61.00 18.11 10.67
CA LEU A 708 -62.37 18.43 10.32
C LEU A 708 -62.35 19.78 9.61
N GLU A 709 -62.81 19.80 8.37
CA GLU A 709 -62.84 20.96 7.49
C GLU A 709 -64.26 21.27 7.03
N GLU A 710 -64.65 22.54 7.05
CA GLU A 710 -65.96 23.02 6.58
C GLU A 710 -65.84 23.71 5.22
N PHE A 711 -66.68 23.31 4.27
CA PHE A 711 -66.70 23.85 2.91
C PHE A 711 -68.07 24.43 2.58
N LEU A 712 -68.08 25.65 2.03
CA LEU A 712 -69.24 26.29 1.42
C LEU A 712 -68.93 26.63 -0.04
N VAL A 713 -69.56 25.91 -0.97
CA VAL A 713 -69.22 25.95 -2.40
C VAL A 713 -70.45 26.26 -3.24
N SER A 714 -70.38 27.30 -4.07
CA SER A 714 -71.42 27.57 -5.07
C SER A 714 -71.23 26.74 -6.35
N ILE A 715 -72.32 26.11 -6.79
CA ILE A 715 -72.47 25.24 -7.97
C ILE A 715 -73.38 25.96 -8.98
N VAL A 716 -73.08 25.86 -10.28
CA VAL A 716 -73.81 26.59 -11.35
C VAL A 716 -74.05 25.69 -12.57
N GLY A 717 -75.31 25.29 -12.82
CA GLY A 717 -75.68 24.58 -14.05
C GLY A 717 -77.02 23.83 -14.02
N ASP A 718 -77.55 23.52 -15.20
CA ASP A 718 -78.79 22.75 -15.44
C ASP A 718 -78.69 21.25 -15.10
N GLU A 719 -77.49 20.72 -14.85
CA GLU A 719 -77.29 19.34 -14.41
C GLU A 719 -77.18 19.28 -12.87
N ASN A 720 -78.26 18.90 -12.20
CA ASN A 720 -78.28 18.54 -10.77
C ASN A 720 -77.41 17.29 -10.51
N SER A 721 -76.08 17.43 -10.55
CA SER A 721 -75.15 16.43 -10.04
C SER A 721 -73.77 17.02 -9.76
N ALA A 722 -73.25 16.71 -8.57
CA ALA A 722 -71.92 17.11 -8.14
C ALA A 722 -71.18 15.90 -7.56
N VAL A 723 -69.87 15.86 -7.80
CA VAL A 723 -68.96 14.84 -7.27
C VAL A 723 -67.89 15.55 -6.46
N ILE A 724 -67.81 15.22 -5.17
CA ILE A 724 -66.78 15.71 -4.24
C ILE A 724 -65.74 14.62 -4.12
N ARG A 725 -64.46 15.00 -4.22
CA ARG A 725 -63.31 14.15 -3.93
C ARG A 725 -62.47 14.82 -2.86
N ALA A 726 -62.31 14.15 -1.72
CA ALA A 726 -61.46 14.63 -0.64
C ALA A 726 -60.28 13.67 -0.45
N THR A 727 -59.11 14.24 -0.21
CA THR A 727 -57.84 13.54 0.00
C THR A 727 -57.12 14.10 1.23
N ASP A 728 -56.62 13.21 2.08
CA ASP A 728 -55.86 13.56 3.29
C ASP A 728 -54.35 13.80 3.02
N ALA A 729 -53.60 14.00 4.11
CA ALA A 729 -52.15 14.20 4.06
C ALA A 729 -51.35 12.97 3.59
N LEU A 730 -51.84 11.75 3.87
CA LEU A 730 -51.18 10.47 3.55
C LEU A 730 -51.70 9.83 2.23
N ALA A 731 -52.51 10.58 1.49
CA ALA A 731 -53.10 10.25 0.19
C ALA A 731 -54.17 9.14 0.20
N ASN A 732 -54.95 8.98 1.28
CA ASN A 732 -56.24 8.32 1.18
C ASN A 732 -57.26 9.27 0.56
N THR A 733 -58.13 8.72 -0.28
CA THR A 733 -59.11 9.50 -1.05
C THR A 733 -60.48 8.88 -0.91
N VAL A 734 -61.49 9.72 -0.68
CA VAL A 734 -62.90 9.38 -0.79
C VAL A 734 -63.51 10.11 -1.99
N THR A 735 -64.57 9.55 -2.58
CA THR A 735 -65.35 10.23 -3.62
C THR A 735 -66.83 10.00 -3.37
N VAL A 736 -67.59 11.09 -3.25
CA VAL A 736 -69.03 11.09 -3.00
C VAL A 736 -69.72 11.82 -4.14
N SER A 737 -70.74 11.20 -4.74
CA SER A 737 -71.54 11.78 -5.82
C SER A 737 -72.99 11.95 -5.40
N GLY A 738 -73.53 13.15 -5.55
CA GLY A 738 -74.95 13.47 -5.31
C GLY A 738 -75.66 13.93 -6.58
N ARG A 739 -77.00 13.89 -6.55
CA ARG A 739 -77.91 14.57 -7.46
C ARG A 739 -78.88 15.42 -6.65
#